data_AF-A0A2W6ZMG6-F1
#
_entry.id   AF-A0A2W6ZMG6-F1
#
_cell.length_a   1.000
_cell.length_b   1.000
_cell.length_c   1.000
_cell.angle_alpha   90.00
_cell.angle_beta   90.00
_cell.angle_gamma   90.00
#
_symmetry.space_group_name_H-M   'P 1'
#
loop_
_entity.id
_entity.type
_entity.pdbx_description
1 polymer ?
#
loop_
_entity_poly.entity_id
_entity_poly.type
_entity_poly.pdbx_seq_one_letter_code
_entity_poly.pdbx_strand_id
1 'polypeptide(L)'
;MAPFGLSALQNLRRGGRKRWQAPPASWQRPFGLGWEAPYTVRYASNLDDGPNHGLPLGGFGAGCLGRAPDGSFNLWHLDGGEHWFGAVPDCQFALFENDGKTQRAFALATEPQRDDSRPEADTPPLAAWQWYPASTTERVTGTYAARYPLSWFQHSDVFQAGVSCEAFSPILPGDYQRSSYPVAVFRWQLSNPTDAPLDLSLLVSWRNTVGWFTNTDPSAAVSFRDDGSPEHNYRPAIGRGRGQRNRWIDAPGLSGVLLEGAASQPIAEGEGQWCLAVPDQLDGVEVLRCSRWDPSGDGGEIWEAFRRDGSIPSSNNDRRSTGSEQASAAIALRLRLEPGTAIELPVVISWDLPVTAFATGSSARRRYTDFFGDSGGNAAAIAAEALRDWRDWRQAIDTWQAPVLERSDLPEPLRMALFNELYDLASGGSLWTAATSTDPVGRFGVLECLDYAWYESLDVRLYGSFALLQLWPELDKAVLRSFARAIPSADPTPRPIGWYFTQGKGRVEAPRKVAGATPHDLGAPNERPFDATNYTAYQDCNLWKDLASDFVLQVWRSFRLAPTGEDLRFLADCWPATVEALRHLKQFDVNDDGLPDNGGAPDQTFDDWPLQGVSAYCGALWIAALEAALAMGQRLQLELGLDTAAVQREFGGWLEQSRAHFDALLWNGEYYNIDAGSGTPVVMADQLCGDFYARLLGLPPVVADERARSALAAIRDACFERFEGGRLGVANGLRRDGTPLDPNGTHPLEVWTGINFGLAAYYRLMGETATALAITGAVVEQVYTGGLQFRTPEAITAVGTFRACHYLRAMAIWALWATHTGWAPIPGAAREA
;
A
#
# COMPACT_ATOMS: atom_id res chain seq x y z
N MET A 1 47.98 52.56 3.26
CA MET A 1 47.54 52.15 1.91
C MET A 1 47.70 50.64 1.80
N ALA A 2 46.58 49.92 1.88
CA ALA A 2 46.45 48.51 1.54
C ALA A 2 45.15 48.40 0.70
N PRO A 3 45.15 47.69 -0.44
CA PRO A 3 44.08 47.81 -1.41
C PRO A 3 42.82 47.06 -0.96
N PHE A 4 41.69 47.74 -1.04
CA PHE A 4 40.35 47.20 -0.84
C PHE A 4 40.09 46.07 -1.85
N GLY A 5 39.91 44.84 -1.35
CA GLY A 5 39.55 43.68 -2.13
C GLY A 5 38.08 43.73 -2.57
N LEU A 6 37.87 43.76 -3.89
CA LEU A 6 36.60 43.72 -4.61
C LEU A 6 35.81 42.39 -4.47
N SER A 7 35.98 41.62 -3.40
CA SER A 7 35.27 40.34 -3.22
C SER A 7 33.85 40.47 -2.64
N ALA A 8 33.48 41.63 -2.10
CA ALA A 8 32.13 41.89 -1.56
C ALA A 8 31.09 42.34 -2.61
N LEU A 9 31.50 42.57 -3.87
CA LEU A 9 30.63 43.12 -4.93
C LEU A 9 30.28 42.14 -6.07
N GLN A 10 30.78 40.90 -6.03
CA GLN A 10 30.43 39.86 -7.02
C GLN A 10 29.30 38.91 -6.60
N ASN A 11 28.90 38.91 -5.32
CA ASN A 11 27.72 38.16 -4.84
C ASN A 11 26.38 38.92 -4.99
N LEU A 12 26.41 40.17 -5.46
CA LEU A 12 25.21 40.99 -5.69
C LEU A 12 24.73 41.00 -7.16
N ARG A 13 25.29 40.14 -8.03
CA ARG A 13 24.92 40.07 -9.47
C ARG A 13 24.65 38.67 -10.02
N ARG A 14 24.25 37.73 -9.16
CA ARG A 14 23.60 36.48 -9.58
C ARG A 14 22.38 36.21 -8.68
N GLY A 15 21.40 37.12 -8.74
CA GLY A 15 20.08 36.96 -8.11
C GLY A 15 19.21 35.96 -8.87
N GLY A 16 19.69 34.74 -9.09
CA GLY A 16 18.82 33.64 -9.49
C GLY A 16 18.16 33.09 -8.23
N ARG A 17 16.83 33.14 -8.13
CA ARG A 17 16.09 32.40 -7.09
C ARG A 17 16.57 30.94 -7.15
N LYS A 18 17.12 30.43 -6.04
CA LYS A 18 17.54 29.03 -5.95
C LYS A 18 16.28 28.18 -6.15
N ARG A 19 16.19 27.46 -7.28
CA ARG A 19 15.04 26.63 -7.60
C ARG A 19 14.86 25.59 -6.49
N TRP A 20 13.63 25.43 -6.01
CA TRP A 20 13.31 24.40 -5.02
C TRP A 20 13.73 23.03 -5.56
N GLN A 21 14.21 22.17 -4.66
CA GLN A 21 14.58 20.80 -4.95
C GLN A 21 13.79 19.92 -4.00
N ALA A 22 13.23 18.83 -4.53
CA ALA A 22 12.59 17.83 -3.69
C ALA A 22 13.58 17.31 -2.63
N PRO A 23 13.10 16.96 -1.43
CA PRO A 23 13.93 16.29 -0.45
C PRO A 23 14.57 15.02 -1.05
N PRO A 24 15.78 14.62 -0.58
CA PRO A 24 16.46 13.44 -1.10
C PRO A 24 15.59 12.18 -1.06
N ALA A 25 15.79 11.30 -2.03
CA ALA A 25 15.03 10.05 -2.19
C ALA A 25 13.50 10.28 -2.23
N SER A 26 13.06 11.33 -2.92
CA SER A 26 11.65 11.57 -3.19
C SER A 26 11.36 11.39 -4.67
N TRP A 27 10.26 10.73 -4.99
CA TRP A 27 9.68 10.79 -6.33
C TRP A 27 9.20 12.22 -6.58
N GLN A 28 9.29 12.72 -7.80
CA GLN A 28 8.80 14.06 -8.12
C GLN A 28 8.22 14.13 -9.53
N ARG A 29 7.19 14.96 -9.70
CA ARG A 29 6.59 15.29 -11.00
C ARG A 29 6.24 16.77 -11.08
N PRO A 30 6.49 17.45 -12.23
CA PRO A 30 5.96 18.78 -12.45
C PRO A 30 4.43 18.80 -12.31
N PHE A 31 3.92 19.80 -11.60
CA PHE A 31 2.51 19.90 -11.22
C PHE A 31 1.59 19.84 -12.45
N GLY A 32 0.66 18.88 -12.49
CA GLY A 32 -0.34 18.77 -13.57
C GLY A 32 0.18 18.43 -14.97
N LEU A 33 1.44 18.00 -15.14
CA LEU A 33 2.02 17.74 -16.47
C LEU A 33 1.38 16.54 -17.20
N GLY A 34 0.70 15.62 -16.49
CA GLY A 34 0.20 14.36 -17.06
C GLY A 34 1.33 13.42 -17.48
N TRP A 35 1.06 12.30 -18.17
CA TRP A 35 2.04 11.33 -18.68
C TRP A 35 1.88 11.14 -20.19
N GLU A 36 2.98 10.99 -20.93
CA GLU A 36 2.94 10.82 -22.40
C GLU A 36 2.56 9.40 -22.82
N ALA A 37 3.19 8.39 -22.21
CA ALA A 37 2.94 6.98 -22.48
C ALA A 37 2.93 6.19 -21.16
N PRO A 38 1.90 6.35 -20.31
CA PRO A 38 1.77 5.54 -19.10
C PRO A 38 1.49 4.08 -19.46
N TYR A 39 1.85 3.16 -18.57
CA TYR A 39 1.40 1.78 -18.65
C TYR A 39 -0.13 1.73 -18.55
N THR A 40 -0.75 0.83 -19.32
CA THR A 40 -2.20 0.60 -19.31
C THR A 40 -2.54 -0.82 -18.89
N VAL A 41 -3.74 -1.03 -18.36
CA VAL A 41 -4.15 -2.36 -17.94
C VAL A 41 -4.19 -3.34 -19.11
N ARG A 42 -3.78 -4.58 -18.87
CA ARG A 42 -3.77 -5.65 -19.87
C ARG A 42 -5.16 -6.23 -20.12
N TYR A 43 -5.91 -6.47 -19.06
CA TYR A 43 -7.25 -7.07 -19.11
C TYR A 43 -8.29 -6.03 -18.72
N ALA A 44 -9.39 -5.96 -19.48
CA ALA A 44 -10.46 -5.00 -19.22
C ALA A 44 -11.21 -5.27 -17.89
N SER A 45 -11.05 -6.47 -17.34
CA SER A 45 -11.58 -6.88 -16.04
C SER A 45 -10.81 -6.32 -14.84
N ASN A 46 -9.56 -5.89 -15.04
CA ASN A 46 -8.71 -5.29 -14.01
C ASN A 46 -8.86 -3.76 -13.99
N LEU A 47 -8.63 -3.16 -12.82
CA LEU A 47 -8.71 -1.73 -12.54
C LEU A 47 -7.65 -0.92 -13.30
N ASP A 48 -8.09 0.20 -13.89
CA ASP A 48 -7.19 1.23 -14.44
C ASP A 48 -7.72 2.65 -14.21
N ASP A 49 -7.28 3.27 -13.13
CA ASP A 49 -7.62 4.65 -12.79
C ASP A 49 -6.76 5.70 -13.52
N GLY A 50 -5.91 5.28 -14.45
CA GLY A 50 -4.89 6.12 -15.07
C GLY A 50 -3.75 6.55 -14.11
N PRO A 51 -2.72 7.24 -14.60
CA PRO A 51 -1.46 7.41 -13.87
C PRO A 51 -1.49 8.50 -12.77
N ASN A 52 -2.61 9.19 -12.57
CA ASN A 52 -2.68 10.38 -11.71
C ASN A 52 -2.86 10.03 -10.22
N HIS A 53 -1.95 9.21 -9.68
CA HIS A 53 -1.93 8.79 -8.29
C HIS A 53 -0.88 9.59 -7.51
N GLY A 54 -1.27 10.02 -6.31
CA GLY A 54 -0.38 10.55 -5.29
C GLY A 54 -0.37 9.66 -4.06
N LEU A 55 0.54 9.96 -3.15
CA LEU A 55 0.64 9.33 -1.84
C LEU A 55 -0.71 9.34 -1.10
N PRO A 56 -1.13 8.23 -0.47
CA PRO A 56 -2.30 8.18 0.39
C PRO A 56 -2.04 8.81 1.78
N LEU A 57 -3.05 9.49 2.30
CA LEU A 57 -3.09 10.12 3.62
C LEU A 57 -4.18 9.42 4.47
N GLY A 58 -3.76 8.80 5.56
CA GLY A 58 -4.59 8.01 6.48
C GLY A 58 -3.78 6.91 7.14
N GLY A 59 -4.13 6.56 8.38
CA GLY A 59 -3.54 5.43 9.10
C GLY A 59 -4.05 4.09 8.60
N PHE A 60 -3.32 3.04 8.95
CA PHE A 60 -3.64 1.65 8.63
C PHE A 60 -5.01 1.27 9.20
N GLY A 61 -5.87 0.66 8.38
CA GLY A 61 -7.23 0.26 8.80
C GLY A 61 -8.19 1.42 9.10
N ALA A 62 -7.75 2.67 9.02
CA ALA A 62 -8.55 3.86 9.27
C ALA A 62 -9.28 4.35 8.01
N GLY A 63 -8.89 3.81 6.85
CA GLY A 63 -9.14 4.35 5.52
C GLY A 63 -8.21 5.51 5.17
N CYS A 64 -8.09 5.84 3.90
CA CYS A 64 -7.23 6.92 3.43
C CYS A 64 -7.81 7.69 2.23
N LEU A 65 -7.23 8.85 1.96
CA LEU A 65 -7.51 9.69 0.79
C LEU A 65 -6.21 10.07 0.06
N GLY A 66 -6.24 10.26 -1.25
CA GLY A 66 -5.06 10.64 -2.05
C GLY A 66 -5.21 12.01 -2.68
N ARG A 67 -4.12 12.81 -2.64
CA ARG A 67 -4.00 14.07 -3.39
C ARG A 67 -2.98 13.89 -4.51
N ALA A 68 -3.46 13.95 -5.75
CA ALA A 68 -2.69 13.63 -6.94
C ALA A 68 -1.71 14.75 -7.36
N PRO A 69 -0.73 14.47 -8.24
CA PRO A 69 0.26 15.45 -8.71
C PRO A 69 -0.31 16.69 -9.42
N ASP A 70 -1.57 16.65 -9.84
CA ASP A 70 -2.31 17.77 -10.38
C ASP A 70 -3.06 18.59 -9.32
N GLY A 71 -2.98 18.20 -8.04
CA GLY A 71 -3.59 18.84 -6.89
C GLY A 71 -5.01 18.36 -6.55
N SER A 72 -5.62 17.50 -7.38
CA SER A 72 -6.95 16.95 -7.14
C SER A 72 -6.96 15.93 -5.99
N PHE A 73 -8.07 15.84 -5.26
CA PHE A 73 -8.34 14.75 -4.32
C PHE A 73 -9.21 13.71 -5.03
N ASN A 74 -8.59 12.58 -5.41
CA ASN A 74 -9.20 11.62 -6.32
C ASN A 74 -9.22 10.17 -5.80
N LEU A 75 -8.35 9.79 -4.86
CA LEU A 75 -8.39 8.45 -4.27
C LEU A 75 -9.16 8.48 -2.95
N TRP A 76 -10.12 7.56 -2.77
CA TRP A 76 -10.93 7.45 -1.56
C TRP A 76 -11.09 5.98 -1.15
N HIS A 77 -10.26 5.53 -0.22
CA HIS A 77 -10.32 4.20 0.39
C HIS A 77 -10.78 4.34 1.82
N LEU A 78 -11.96 4.90 2.01
CA LEU A 78 -12.49 5.20 3.35
C LEU A 78 -13.27 4.03 3.94
N ASP A 79 -13.69 3.08 3.11
CA ASP A 79 -14.25 1.82 3.52
C ASP A 79 -13.18 0.70 3.45
N GLY A 80 -13.26 -0.24 4.38
CA GLY A 80 -12.26 -1.28 4.59
C GLY A 80 -12.30 -2.31 3.46
N GLY A 81 -11.32 -2.23 2.55
CA GLY A 81 -11.20 -3.16 1.42
C GLY A 81 -11.88 -2.70 0.14
N GLU A 82 -12.35 -1.45 0.08
CA GLU A 82 -13.13 -0.95 -1.05
C GLU A 82 -12.51 0.28 -1.70
N HIS A 83 -12.77 0.43 -3.00
CA HIS A 83 -12.12 1.39 -3.87
C HIS A 83 -13.12 2.38 -4.49
N TRP A 84 -12.86 3.67 -4.35
CA TRP A 84 -13.47 4.70 -5.20
C TRP A 84 -12.42 5.71 -5.67
N PHE A 85 -12.27 5.84 -6.99
CA PHE A 85 -11.42 6.84 -7.62
C PHE A 85 -12.27 7.86 -8.38
N GLY A 86 -12.21 9.12 -7.94
CA GLY A 86 -12.97 10.22 -8.50
C GLY A 86 -12.64 11.55 -7.84
N ALA A 87 -12.45 12.59 -8.65
CA ALA A 87 -12.24 13.95 -8.19
C ALA A 87 -13.53 14.56 -7.61
N VAL A 88 -13.42 15.12 -6.41
CA VAL A 88 -14.45 15.97 -5.78
C VAL A 88 -13.93 17.41 -5.76
N PRO A 89 -14.25 18.25 -6.77
CA PRO A 89 -13.51 19.50 -7.03
C PRO A 89 -13.52 20.55 -5.93
N ASP A 90 -14.55 20.57 -5.10
CA ASP A 90 -14.73 21.47 -3.95
C ASP A 90 -14.05 20.98 -2.67
N CYS A 91 -13.50 19.76 -2.66
CA CYS A 91 -12.50 19.33 -1.68
C CYS A 91 -11.14 19.87 -2.14
N GLN A 92 -10.78 21.08 -1.73
CA GLN A 92 -9.63 21.77 -2.31
C GLN A 92 -9.05 22.86 -1.41
N PHE A 93 -7.75 23.10 -1.57
CA PHE A 93 -7.06 24.29 -1.08
C PHE A 93 -7.00 25.39 -2.14
N ALA A 94 -7.14 26.64 -1.75
CA ALA A 94 -6.95 27.79 -2.66
C ALA A 94 -6.10 28.87 -2.01
N LEU A 95 -5.39 29.67 -2.81
CA LEU A 95 -4.60 30.79 -2.31
C LEU A 95 -4.97 32.08 -3.05
N PHE A 96 -5.27 33.12 -2.27
CA PHE A 96 -5.35 34.50 -2.72
C PHE A 96 -4.05 35.24 -2.38
N GLU A 97 -3.59 36.09 -3.29
CA GLU A 97 -2.45 36.99 -3.12
C GLU A 97 -2.77 38.37 -3.68
N ASN A 98 -2.48 39.40 -2.90
CA ASN A 98 -2.50 40.81 -3.31
C ASN A 98 -1.21 41.52 -2.89
N ASP A 99 -0.52 42.11 -3.87
CA ASP A 99 0.72 42.88 -3.68
C ASP A 99 0.49 44.41 -3.67
N GLY A 100 -0.77 44.84 -3.60
CA GLY A 100 -1.20 46.23 -3.68
C GLY A 100 -1.32 46.79 -5.10
N LYS A 101 -0.90 46.05 -6.12
CA LYS A 101 -1.02 46.42 -7.54
C LYS A 101 -1.80 45.38 -8.35
N THR A 102 -1.59 44.11 -8.04
CA THR A 102 -2.21 42.96 -8.67
C THR A 102 -2.82 42.06 -7.62
N GLN A 103 -3.98 41.49 -7.95
CA GLN A 103 -4.65 40.48 -7.15
C GLN A 103 -4.81 39.23 -8.00
N ARG A 104 -4.59 38.07 -7.39
CA ARG A 104 -4.78 36.75 -8.02
C ARG A 104 -5.28 35.75 -6.99
N ALA A 105 -6.14 34.84 -7.43
CA ALA A 105 -6.60 33.72 -6.62
C ALA A 105 -6.59 32.46 -7.48
N PHE A 106 -6.10 31.36 -6.94
CA PHE A 106 -6.10 30.06 -7.62
C PHE A 106 -6.48 28.94 -6.67
N ALA A 107 -7.37 28.06 -7.11
CA ALA A 107 -7.58 26.75 -6.52
C ALA A 107 -6.37 25.91 -6.89
N LEU A 108 -5.73 25.29 -5.90
CA LEU A 108 -4.42 24.65 -6.02
C LEU A 108 -4.54 23.21 -6.57
N ALA A 109 -5.29 23.11 -7.66
CA ALA A 109 -5.39 21.99 -8.59
C ALA A 109 -5.47 22.49 -10.03
N THR A 110 -5.21 21.61 -11.00
CA THR A 110 -5.58 21.86 -12.39
C THR A 110 -7.09 21.87 -12.56
N GLU A 111 -7.57 22.52 -13.62
CA GLU A 111 -8.99 22.63 -13.91
C GLU A 111 -9.65 21.23 -14.05
N PRO A 112 -10.67 20.92 -13.23
CA PRO A 112 -11.36 19.63 -13.27
C PRO A 112 -12.22 19.53 -14.53
N GLN A 113 -12.20 18.36 -15.17
CA GLN A 113 -13.07 18.10 -16.32
C GLN A 113 -14.51 17.76 -15.90
N ARG A 114 -14.68 17.17 -14.71
CA ARG A 114 -15.98 16.78 -14.14
C ARG A 114 -15.90 16.67 -12.61
N ASP A 115 -17.06 16.61 -11.97
CA ASP A 115 -17.20 16.17 -10.58
C ASP A 115 -17.64 14.70 -10.61
N ASP A 116 -16.73 13.79 -10.24
CA ASP A 116 -16.96 12.34 -10.35
C ASP A 116 -18.09 11.84 -9.44
N SER A 117 -18.48 12.62 -8.43
CA SER A 117 -19.65 12.30 -7.59
C SER A 117 -20.98 12.72 -8.23
N ARG A 118 -20.94 13.42 -9.37
CA ARG A 118 -22.12 13.88 -10.14
C ARG A 118 -21.90 13.63 -11.64
N PRO A 119 -21.83 12.36 -12.07
CA PRO A 119 -21.52 12.01 -13.46
C PRO A 119 -22.56 12.50 -14.47
N GLU A 120 -23.81 12.73 -14.04
CA GLU A 120 -24.91 13.21 -14.88
C GLU A 120 -24.92 14.76 -15.07
N ALA A 121 -23.97 15.49 -14.50
CA ALA A 121 -23.90 16.94 -14.65
C ALA A 121 -23.31 17.35 -16.00
N ASP A 122 -24.08 18.11 -16.79
CA ASP A 122 -23.67 18.57 -18.14
C ASP A 122 -22.78 19.82 -18.16
N THR A 123 -22.52 20.41 -16.99
CA THR A 123 -21.74 21.66 -16.87
C THR A 123 -20.41 21.41 -16.14
N PRO A 124 -19.31 22.08 -16.56
CA PRO A 124 -18.06 22.04 -15.81
C PRO A 124 -18.29 22.42 -14.34
N PRO A 125 -17.73 21.67 -13.38
CA PRO A 125 -17.92 21.95 -11.97
C PRO A 125 -17.18 23.24 -11.59
N LEU A 126 -17.80 24.05 -10.72
CA LEU A 126 -17.18 25.23 -10.14
C LEU A 126 -16.64 26.24 -11.18
N ALA A 127 -17.39 26.52 -12.25
CA ALA A 127 -16.96 27.38 -13.36
C ALA A 127 -16.56 28.82 -12.98
N ALA A 128 -16.92 29.31 -11.79
CA ALA A 128 -16.46 30.61 -11.29
C ALA A 128 -15.00 30.56 -10.80
N TRP A 129 -14.48 29.38 -10.45
CA TRP A 129 -13.16 29.19 -9.86
C TRP A 129 -12.06 29.40 -10.89
N GLN A 130 -10.97 30.05 -10.48
CA GLN A 130 -9.73 30.07 -11.25
C GLN A 130 -8.82 28.95 -10.74
N TRP A 131 -8.35 28.08 -11.64
CA TRP A 131 -7.54 26.91 -11.30
C TRP A 131 -6.06 27.16 -11.54
N TYR A 132 -5.20 26.53 -10.72
CA TYR A 132 -3.76 26.69 -10.82
C TYR A 132 -3.24 26.13 -12.14
N PRO A 133 -2.40 26.87 -12.88
CA PRO A 133 -1.97 26.44 -14.20
C PRO A 133 -1.08 25.19 -14.10
N ALA A 134 -1.37 24.19 -14.93
CA ALA A 134 -0.51 23.04 -15.11
C ALA A 134 0.89 23.43 -15.62
N SER A 135 1.88 22.63 -15.28
CA SER A 135 3.21 22.70 -15.88
C SER A 135 3.15 22.16 -17.30
N THR A 136 3.97 22.73 -18.18
CA THR A 136 4.26 22.18 -19.51
C THR A 136 5.71 21.71 -19.57
N THR A 137 6.09 21.07 -20.67
CA THR A 137 7.49 20.70 -20.97
C THR A 137 8.43 21.92 -21.00
N GLU A 138 7.92 23.12 -21.29
CA GLU A 138 8.68 24.36 -21.39
C GLU A 138 8.62 25.20 -20.10
N ARG A 139 7.52 25.11 -19.34
CA ARG A 139 7.29 25.93 -18.14
C ARG A 139 6.81 25.09 -16.97
N VAL A 140 7.63 25.02 -15.92
CA VAL A 140 7.24 24.40 -14.65
C VAL A 140 6.59 25.45 -13.74
N THR A 141 5.30 25.28 -13.47
CA THR A 141 4.52 26.13 -12.55
C THR A 141 4.50 25.58 -11.13
N GLY A 142 4.95 24.34 -10.93
CA GLY A 142 5.04 23.73 -9.61
C GLY A 142 5.59 22.32 -9.67
N THR A 143 5.77 21.70 -8.52
CA THR A 143 6.28 20.33 -8.41
C THR A 143 5.56 19.63 -7.28
N TYR A 144 5.05 18.44 -7.57
CA TYR A 144 4.66 17.45 -6.58
C TYR A 144 5.86 16.56 -6.28
N ALA A 145 6.09 16.23 -5.01
CA ALA A 145 7.07 15.23 -4.61
C ALA A 145 6.52 14.34 -3.50
N ALA A 146 7.02 13.11 -3.40
CA ALA A 146 6.58 12.15 -2.38
C ALA A 146 7.68 11.19 -1.93
N ARG A 147 7.71 10.98 -0.61
CA ARG A 147 8.52 10.01 0.12
C ARG A 147 7.74 9.55 1.34
N TYR A 148 6.96 8.48 1.17
CA TYR A 148 5.94 8.05 2.13
C TYR A 148 6.48 7.92 3.57
N PRO A 149 5.79 8.49 4.58
CA PRO A 149 4.45 9.08 4.55
C PRO A 149 4.40 10.58 4.24
N LEU A 150 5.47 11.18 3.71
CA LEU A 150 5.56 12.61 3.42
C LEU A 150 5.30 12.90 1.93
N SER A 151 4.52 13.95 1.65
CA SER A 151 4.39 14.53 0.31
C SER A 151 4.54 16.04 0.34
N TRP A 152 4.93 16.63 -0.79
CA TRP A 152 5.13 18.06 -0.94
C TRP A 152 4.50 18.58 -2.22
N PHE A 153 3.86 19.73 -2.12
CA PHE A 153 3.56 20.60 -3.25
C PHE A 153 4.41 21.86 -3.12
N GLN A 154 5.16 22.18 -4.17
CA GLN A 154 5.84 23.47 -4.32
C GLN A 154 5.23 24.21 -5.50
N HIS A 155 4.65 25.38 -5.25
CA HIS A 155 4.15 26.28 -6.29
C HIS A 155 5.27 27.27 -6.69
N SER A 156 5.47 27.47 -7.99
CA SER A 156 6.57 28.27 -8.55
C SER A 156 6.06 29.18 -9.67
N ASP A 157 6.61 30.40 -9.75
CA ASP A 157 6.43 31.30 -10.91
C ASP A 157 4.97 31.67 -11.26
N VAL A 158 4.06 31.55 -10.29
CA VAL A 158 2.65 31.99 -10.37
C VAL A 158 2.32 33.02 -9.30
N PHE A 159 2.79 32.81 -8.07
CA PHE A 159 2.68 33.75 -6.95
C PHE A 159 3.98 34.54 -6.76
N GLN A 160 3.88 35.74 -6.17
CA GLN A 160 5.04 36.49 -5.68
C GLN A 160 5.59 35.86 -4.40
N ALA A 161 4.70 35.38 -3.53
CA ALA A 161 4.98 34.62 -2.34
C ALA A 161 5.64 33.28 -2.66
N GLY A 162 6.51 32.81 -1.77
CA GLY A 162 6.92 31.42 -1.74
C GLY A 162 5.81 30.59 -1.09
N VAL A 163 5.30 29.59 -1.81
CA VAL A 163 4.14 28.78 -1.41
C VAL A 163 4.49 27.30 -1.51
N SER A 164 4.47 26.61 -0.37
CA SER A 164 4.60 25.15 -0.33
C SER A 164 3.69 24.52 0.71
N CYS A 165 3.35 23.25 0.50
CA CYS A 165 2.59 22.43 1.42
C CYS A 165 3.30 21.10 1.60
N GLU A 166 3.65 20.75 2.84
CA GLU A 166 4.02 19.38 3.23
C GLU A 166 2.76 18.69 3.78
N ALA A 167 2.46 17.47 3.36
CA ALA A 167 1.31 16.71 3.87
C ALA A 167 1.71 15.30 4.31
N PHE A 168 1.16 14.84 5.44
CA PHE A 168 1.46 13.52 5.99
C PHE A 168 0.40 13.01 6.98
N SER A 169 0.45 11.70 7.24
CA SER A 169 -0.20 11.02 8.37
C SER A 169 0.87 10.39 9.26
N PRO A 170 0.62 10.16 10.57
CA PRO A 170 1.64 9.70 11.50
C PRO A 170 1.92 8.20 11.38
N ILE A 171 2.53 7.78 10.27
CA ILE A 171 2.96 6.40 10.03
C ILE A 171 4.36 6.21 10.62
N LEU A 172 4.41 5.47 11.74
CA LEU A 172 5.58 5.39 12.60
C LEU A 172 5.88 3.91 12.93
N PRO A 173 7.05 3.38 12.53
CA PRO A 173 7.45 2.00 12.84
C PRO A 173 7.34 1.70 14.34
N GLY A 174 6.70 0.57 14.67
CA GLY A 174 6.45 0.10 16.03
C GLY A 174 5.47 0.96 16.85
N ASP A 175 4.80 1.96 16.27
CA ASP A 175 3.73 2.70 16.95
C ASP A 175 2.36 2.16 16.48
N TYR A 176 1.78 1.30 17.31
CA TYR A 176 0.52 0.61 17.01
C TYR A 176 -0.74 1.42 17.38
N GLN A 177 -0.55 2.68 17.77
CA GLN A 177 -1.60 3.64 18.06
C GLN A 177 -1.68 4.67 16.95
N ARG A 178 -0.64 5.49 16.78
CA ARG A 178 -0.64 6.64 15.86
C ARG A 178 -0.70 6.20 14.40
N SER A 179 -0.07 5.08 14.06
CA SER A 179 -0.15 4.52 12.70
C SER A 179 -1.57 4.07 12.31
N SER A 180 -2.52 4.00 13.26
CA SER A 180 -3.94 3.71 12.99
C SER A 180 -4.81 4.95 12.80
N TYR A 181 -4.27 6.16 12.95
CA TYR A 181 -5.10 7.36 13.06
C TYR A 181 -5.71 7.81 11.72
N PRO A 182 -7.03 8.10 11.68
CA PRO A 182 -7.71 8.64 10.50
C PRO A 182 -7.52 10.16 10.39
N VAL A 183 -6.28 10.60 10.11
CA VAL A 183 -5.92 12.01 10.09
C VAL A 183 -4.85 12.34 9.05
N ALA A 184 -4.98 13.51 8.45
CA ALA A 184 -3.99 14.12 7.57
C ALA A 184 -3.62 15.52 8.09
N VAL A 185 -2.33 15.80 8.17
CA VAL A 185 -1.76 17.11 8.51
C VAL A 185 -1.26 17.77 7.22
N PHE A 186 -1.71 18.98 6.94
CA PHE A 186 -1.26 19.83 5.84
C PHE A 186 -0.55 21.05 6.41
N ARG A 187 0.78 21.06 6.27
CA ARG A 187 1.66 22.11 6.77
C ARG A 187 1.99 23.08 5.63
N TRP A 188 1.28 24.21 5.61
CA TRP A 188 1.52 25.27 4.64
C TRP A 188 2.65 26.18 5.09
N GLN A 189 3.59 26.46 4.19
CA GLN A 189 4.66 27.42 4.39
C GLN A 189 4.48 28.56 3.38
N LEU A 190 4.19 29.75 3.89
CA LEU A 190 4.01 30.96 3.09
C LEU A 190 5.14 31.93 3.45
N SER A 191 5.79 32.49 2.44
CA SER A 191 6.88 33.45 2.63
C SER A 191 6.77 34.63 1.68
N ASN A 192 7.18 35.81 2.14
CA ASN A 192 7.24 37.01 1.31
C ASN A 192 8.69 37.33 0.92
N PRO A 193 9.15 36.91 -0.27
CA PRO A 193 10.50 37.22 -0.75
C PRO A 193 10.60 38.60 -1.42
N THR A 194 9.54 39.41 -1.42
CA THR A 194 9.50 40.71 -2.09
C THR A 194 9.94 41.84 -1.15
N ASP A 195 9.97 43.08 -1.66
CA ASP A 195 10.27 44.30 -0.91
C ASP A 195 9.01 45.08 -0.47
N ALA A 196 7.82 44.54 -0.75
CA ALA A 196 6.54 45.11 -0.36
C ALA A 196 5.71 44.09 0.45
N PRO A 197 4.77 44.53 1.31
CA PRO A 197 3.90 43.60 2.02
C PRO A 197 2.97 42.85 1.07
N LEU A 198 2.65 41.60 1.40
CA LEU A 198 1.69 40.76 0.67
C LEU A 198 0.50 40.46 1.58
N ASP A 199 -0.72 40.72 1.10
CA ASP A 199 -1.94 40.23 1.73
C ASP A 199 -2.27 38.85 1.14
N LEU A 200 -2.37 37.84 1.99
CA LEU A 200 -2.59 36.44 1.59
C LEU A 200 -3.86 35.90 2.25
N SER A 201 -4.51 34.94 1.61
CA SER A 201 -5.57 34.14 2.24
C SER A 201 -5.51 32.71 1.75
N LEU A 202 -5.33 31.75 2.67
CA LEU A 202 -5.33 30.32 2.39
C LEU A 202 -6.71 29.74 2.71
N LEU A 203 -7.39 29.23 1.69
CA LEU A 203 -8.67 28.54 1.80
C LEU A 203 -8.45 27.03 1.90
N VAL A 204 -9.22 26.36 2.76
CA VAL A 204 -9.55 24.94 2.63
C VAL A 204 -11.07 24.81 2.51
N SER A 205 -11.53 24.11 1.49
CA SER A 205 -12.93 23.73 1.30
C SER A 205 -13.05 22.21 1.29
N TRP A 206 -14.13 21.67 1.85
CA TRP A 206 -14.36 20.23 1.93
C TRP A 206 -15.84 19.89 1.86
N ARG A 207 -16.19 18.90 1.04
CA ARG A 207 -17.55 18.36 0.92
C ARG A 207 -17.87 17.45 2.09
N ASN A 208 -19.10 17.51 2.58
CA ASN A 208 -19.58 16.52 3.55
C ASN A 208 -19.82 15.19 2.84
N THR A 209 -18.91 14.23 3.05
CA THR A 209 -18.98 12.89 2.47
C THR A 209 -19.42 11.82 3.49
N VAL A 210 -19.89 12.22 4.68
CA VAL A 210 -20.41 11.25 5.67
C VAL A 210 -21.57 10.48 5.07
N GLY A 211 -21.50 9.15 5.13
CA GLY A 211 -22.49 8.22 4.60
C GLY A 211 -22.34 7.92 3.11
N TRP A 212 -21.26 8.37 2.45
CA TRP A 212 -20.97 8.04 1.05
C TRP A 212 -20.26 6.69 0.90
N PHE A 213 -19.28 6.43 1.76
CA PHE A 213 -18.44 5.23 1.72
C PHE A 213 -19.05 4.17 2.63
N THR A 214 -20.15 3.61 2.15
CA THR A 214 -20.84 2.47 2.74
C THR A 214 -21.40 1.61 1.62
N ASN A 215 -21.29 0.29 1.78
CA ASN A 215 -21.78 -0.61 0.75
C ASN A 215 -23.32 -0.66 0.75
N THR A 216 -23.93 -0.19 -0.35
CA THR A 216 -25.39 -0.25 -0.55
C THR A 216 -25.88 -1.60 -1.07
N ASP A 217 -24.96 -2.51 -1.42
CA ASP A 217 -25.24 -3.90 -1.83
C ASP A 217 -24.48 -4.88 -0.91
N PRO A 218 -25.05 -5.25 0.26
CA PRO A 218 -24.35 -6.07 1.26
C PRO A 218 -24.41 -7.57 0.94
N SER A 219 -24.55 -7.92 -0.34
CA SER A 219 -24.65 -9.29 -0.82
C SER A 219 -23.30 -10.00 -0.73
N ALA A 220 -23.29 -11.17 -0.09
CA ALA A 220 -22.15 -12.10 -0.12
C ALA A 220 -22.13 -12.97 -1.40
N ALA A 221 -22.95 -12.65 -2.40
CA ALA A 221 -22.96 -13.39 -3.66
C ALA A 221 -21.66 -13.13 -4.43
N VAL A 222 -21.03 -14.22 -4.85
CA VAL A 222 -19.82 -14.19 -5.69
C VAL A 222 -20.25 -14.34 -7.15
N SER A 223 -19.83 -13.41 -8.00
CA SER A 223 -19.83 -13.61 -9.46
C SER A 223 -18.42 -13.99 -9.92
N PHE A 224 -18.34 -14.48 -11.15
CA PHE A 224 -17.06 -14.83 -11.78
C PHE A 224 -16.84 -13.92 -12.97
N ARG A 225 -15.62 -13.38 -13.07
CA ARG A 225 -15.17 -12.60 -14.21
C ARG A 225 -14.96 -13.50 -15.43
N ASP A 226 -14.71 -12.87 -16.58
CA ASP A 226 -14.35 -13.55 -17.81
C ASP A 226 -13.02 -14.30 -17.72
N ASP A 227 -12.10 -13.82 -16.88
CA ASP A 227 -10.86 -14.53 -16.51
C ASP A 227 -11.07 -15.68 -15.51
N GLY A 228 -12.29 -15.88 -15.00
CA GLY A 228 -12.61 -16.96 -14.06
C GLY A 228 -12.31 -16.64 -12.59
N SER A 229 -11.77 -15.45 -12.27
CA SER A 229 -11.58 -15.01 -10.89
C SER A 229 -12.92 -14.64 -10.22
N PRO A 230 -13.10 -14.92 -8.91
CA PRO A 230 -14.28 -14.46 -8.18
C PRO A 230 -14.24 -12.95 -7.94
N GLU A 231 -15.40 -12.31 -8.04
CA GLU A 231 -15.58 -10.90 -7.74
C GLU A 231 -16.85 -10.68 -6.90
N HIS A 232 -16.89 -9.54 -6.21
CA HIS A 232 -18.10 -9.05 -5.58
C HIS A 232 -18.41 -7.63 -6.04
N ASN A 233 -19.67 -7.27 -5.86
CA ASN A 233 -20.14 -5.93 -6.20
C ASN A 233 -20.06 -5.04 -4.95
N TYR A 234 -19.35 -3.93 -5.08
CA TYR A 234 -19.40 -2.83 -4.11
C TYR A 234 -20.11 -1.63 -4.74
N ARG A 235 -21.10 -1.10 -4.04
CA ARG A 235 -21.84 0.08 -4.50
C ARG A 235 -21.81 1.16 -3.43
N PRO A 236 -20.89 2.13 -3.51
CA PRO A 236 -20.87 3.22 -2.56
C PRO A 236 -22.10 4.13 -2.74
N ALA A 237 -22.56 4.74 -1.66
CA ALA A 237 -23.63 5.72 -1.66
C ALA A 237 -23.15 7.13 -2.07
N ILE A 238 -22.31 7.24 -3.10
CA ILE A 238 -21.72 8.50 -3.56
C ILE A 238 -22.83 9.53 -3.85
N GLY A 239 -22.62 10.76 -3.38
CA GLY A 239 -23.60 11.84 -3.53
C GLY A 239 -24.77 11.79 -2.54
N ARG A 240 -24.80 10.87 -1.57
CA ARG A 240 -25.83 10.85 -0.53
C ARG A 240 -25.68 12.06 0.41
N GLY A 241 -26.55 13.07 0.26
CA GLY A 241 -26.53 14.28 1.08
C GLY A 241 -27.56 14.35 2.21
N ARG A 242 -28.65 13.57 2.14
CA ARG A 242 -29.80 13.72 3.06
C ARG A 242 -29.40 13.56 4.52
N GLY A 243 -29.72 14.56 5.34
CA GLY A 243 -29.52 14.53 6.79
C GLY A 243 -28.15 15.02 7.26
N GLN A 244 -27.21 15.21 6.33
CA GLN A 244 -25.89 15.78 6.62
C GLN A 244 -26.00 17.22 7.11
N ARG A 245 -25.10 17.65 7.97
CA ARG A 245 -24.96 19.04 8.42
C ARG A 245 -23.51 19.38 8.68
N ASN A 246 -23.19 20.67 8.67
CA ASN A 246 -21.86 21.16 8.97
C ASN A 246 -21.97 22.23 10.07
N ARG A 247 -21.13 22.17 11.10
CA ARG A 247 -21.22 23.08 12.24
C ARG A 247 -19.84 23.55 12.68
N TRP A 248 -19.69 24.85 12.91
CA TRP A 248 -18.49 25.40 13.50
C TRP A 248 -18.30 24.91 14.95
N ILE A 249 -17.05 24.63 15.30
CA ILE A 249 -16.62 24.29 16.65
C ILE A 249 -15.41 25.13 17.06
N ASP A 250 -15.42 25.54 18.32
CA ASP A 250 -14.26 26.06 19.02
C ASP A 250 -14.05 25.14 20.23
N ALA A 251 -12.88 24.53 20.31
CA ALA A 251 -12.50 23.62 21.38
C ALA A 251 -11.05 23.90 21.81
N PRO A 252 -10.62 23.50 23.02
CA PRO A 252 -9.25 23.71 23.43
C PRO A 252 -8.26 23.13 22.42
N GLY A 253 -7.40 23.99 21.86
CA GLY A 253 -6.38 23.63 20.87
C GLY A 253 -6.83 23.65 19.42
N LEU A 254 -8.12 23.92 19.12
CA LEU A 254 -8.58 24.04 17.73
C LEU A 254 -9.82 24.93 17.53
N SER A 255 -9.86 25.53 16.35
CA SER A 255 -11.06 26.08 15.73
C SER A 255 -11.31 25.34 14.41
N GLY A 256 -12.57 25.01 14.11
CA GLY A 256 -12.84 24.14 12.98
C GLY A 256 -14.31 23.96 12.59
N VAL A 257 -14.56 23.15 11.57
CA VAL A 257 -15.90 22.76 11.14
C VAL A 257 -16.02 21.24 11.24
N LEU A 258 -17.04 20.78 11.96
CA LEU A 258 -17.48 19.39 11.91
C LEU A 258 -18.43 19.20 10.75
N LEU A 259 -18.22 18.14 9.97
CA LEU A 259 -19.13 17.68 8.93
C LEU A 259 -19.72 16.36 9.42
N GLU A 260 -21.03 16.32 9.62
CA GLU A 260 -21.72 15.25 10.33
C GLU A 260 -22.82 14.66 9.45
N GLY A 261 -23.07 13.36 9.60
CA GLY A 261 -24.18 12.65 8.96
C GLY A 261 -25.38 12.42 9.87
N ALA A 262 -26.32 11.60 9.40
CA ALA A 262 -27.20 10.88 10.32
C ALA A 262 -26.39 9.76 10.99
N ALA A 263 -26.64 9.52 12.28
CA ALA A 263 -26.01 8.43 13.01
C ALA A 263 -27.11 7.53 13.58
N SER A 264 -26.98 6.24 13.32
CA SER A 264 -27.82 5.18 13.88
C SER A 264 -27.32 4.76 15.27
N GLN A 265 -28.14 3.98 15.98
CA GLN A 265 -27.77 3.37 17.26
C GLN A 265 -28.09 1.87 17.19
N PRO A 266 -27.09 0.97 17.15
CA PRO A 266 -25.65 1.26 17.10
C PRO A 266 -25.22 1.96 15.80
N ILE A 267 -24.10 2.67 15.81
CA ILE A 267 -23.55 3.35 14.63
C ILE A 267 -23.21 2.34 13.51
N ALA A 268 -23.54 2.71 12.27
CA ALA A 268 -23.29 1.89 11.08
C ALA A 268 -22.04 2.35 10.32
N GLU A 269 -21.62 1.56 9.33
CA GLU A 269 -20.56 1.93 8.40
C GLU A 269 -20.87 3.23 7.65
N GLY A 270 -19.83 4.01 7.36
CA GLY A 270 -19.92 5.29 6.67
C GLY A 270 -20.56 6.41 7.52
N GLU A 271 -21.17 6.10 8.67
CA GLU A 271 -21.68 7.09 9.61
C GLU A 271 -20.58 7.58 10.54
N GLY A 272 -20.69 8.85 10.98
CA GLY A 272 -19.72 9.48 11.87
C GLY A 272 -19.50 10.95 11.54
N GLN A 273 -18.24 11.39 11.58
CA GLN A 273 -17.87 12.80 11.42
C GLN A 273 -16.58 13.00 10.64
N TRP A 274 -16.46 14.14 9.95
CA TRP A 274 -15.18 14.73 9.57
C TRP A 274 -14.94 15.99 10.38
N CYS A 275 -13.68 16.40 10.50
CA CYS A 275 -13.30 17.71 11.05
C CYS A 275 -12.25 18.37 10.16
N LEU A 276 -12.55 19.61 9.75
CA LEU A 276 -11.53 20.55 9.26
C LEU A 276 -11.10 21.41 10.45
N ALA A 277 -9.82 21.43 10.77
CA ALA A 277 -9.33 22.11 11.96
C ALA A 277 -8.05 22.90 11.71
N VAL A 278 -7.94 24.02 12.41
CA VAL A 278 -6.74 24.85 12.54
C VAL A 278 -6.52 25.16 14.02
N PRO A 279 -5.32 25.59 14.45
CA PRO A 279 -5.12 26.01 15.83
C PRO A 279 -6.11 27.10 16.25
N ASP A 280 -6.60 27.03 17.50
CA ASP A 280 -7.47 28.05 18.10
C ASP A 280 -6.74 29.39 18.33
N GLN A 281 -5.40 29.38 18.26
CA GLN A 281 -4.55 30.56 18.34
C GLN A 281 -3.56 30.59 17.17
N LEU A 282 -3.72 31.56 16.28
CA LEU A 282 -2.81 31.86 15.18
C LEU A 282 -2.47 33.36 15.18
N ASP A 283 -1.26 33.71 15.60
CA ASP A 283 -0.82 35.11 15.69
C ASP A 283 -0.80 35.78 14.31
N GLY A 284 -1.49 36.91 14.18
CA GLY A 284 -1.53 37.69 12.94
C GLY A 284 -2.35 37.07 11.81
N VAL A 285 -3.16 36.05 12.11
CA VAL A 285 -4.04 35.37 11.15
C VAL A 285 -5.50 35.54 11.56
N GLU A 286 -6.31 36.07 10.66
CA GLU A 286 -7.77 36.11 10.79
C GLU A 286 -8.34 34.79 10.26
N VAL A 287 -9.07 34.06 11.11
CA VAL A 287 -9.76 32.82 10.75
C VAL A 287 -11.19 33.13 10.34
N LEU A 288 -11.48 32.95 9.06
CA LEU A 288 -12.81 33.10 8.48
C LEU A 288 -13.45 31.73 8.28
N ARG A 289 -14.78 31.67 8.37
CA ARG A 289 -15.52 30.42 8.29
C ARG A 289 -16.80 30.52 7.48
N CYS A 290 -17.03 29.53 6.64
CA CYS A 290 -18.29 29.25 6.00
C CYS A 290 -18.65 27.79 6.29
N SER A 291 -19.51 27.53 7.28
CA SER A 291 -19.85 26.14 7.60
C SER A 291 -20.62 25.45 6.48
N ARG A 292 -21.31 26.22 5.63
CA ARG A 292 -22.15 25.68 4.55
C ARG A 292 -22.15 26.59 3.33
N TRP A 293 -21.81 26.00 2.19
CA TRP A 293 -22.04 26.54 0.84
C TRP A 293 -22.48 25.41 -0.11
N ASP A 294 -23.12 25.75 -1.22
CA ASP A 294 -23.63 24.76 -2.19
C ASP A 294 -22.60 24.47 -3.28
N PRO A 295 -21.95 23.29 -3.28
CA PRO A 295 -20.97 22.94 -4.31
C PRO A 295 -21.62 22.53 -5.64
N SER A 296 -22.97 22.50 -5.70
CA SER A 296 -23.67 22.06 -6.89
C SER A 296 -23.72 23.11 -7.99
N GLY A 297 -23.61 24.39 -7.63
CA GLY A 297 -23.55 25.53 -8.54
C GLY A 297 -22.18 25.77 -9.16
N ASP A 298 -21.98 26.99 -9.66
CA ASP A 298 -20.73 27.44 -10.30
C ASP A 298 -19.60 27.77 -9.29
N GLY A 299 -19.86 27.67 -7.99
CA GLY A 299 -18.90 27.97 -6.93
C GLY A 299 -18.70 29.47 -6.64
N GLY A 300 -19.46 30.36 -7.28
CA GLY A 300 -19.36 31.81 -7.09
C GLY A 300 -19.68 32.29 -5.68
N GLU A 301 -20.46 31.52 -4.91
CA GLU A 301 -20.81 31.80 -3.50
C GLU A 301 -19.54 32.02 -2.64
N ILE A 302 -18.54 31.14 -2.78
CA ILE A 302 -17.25 31.28 -2.11
C ILE A 302 -16.31 32.16 -2.94
N TRP A 303 -16.25 31.90 -4.24
CA TRP A 303 -15.15 32.36 -5.07
C TRP A 303 -15.15 33.87 -5.32
N GLU A 304 -16.32 34.50 -5.46
CA GLU A 304 -16.42 35.93 -5.79
C GLU A 304 -15.89 36.83 -4.67
N ALA A 305 -16.09 36.44 -3.42
CA ALA A 305 -15.49 37.12 -2.28
C ALA A 305 -13.99 36.81 -2.20
N PHE A 306 -13.63 35.53 -2.31
CA PHE A 306 -12.26 35.08 -2.15
C PHE A 306 -11.30 35.70 -3.17
N ARG A 307 -11.69 35.74 -4.44
CA ARG A 307 -10.87 36.34 -5.52
C ARG A 307 -10.75 37.86 -5.43
N ARG A 308 -11.65 38.53 -4.70
CA ARG A 308 -11.69 40.00 -4.58
C ARG A 308 -10.80 40.51 -3.45
N ASP A 309 -10.82 39.86 -2.30
CA ASP A 309 -10.16 40.37 -1.09
C ASP A 309 -9.68 39.29 -0.12
N GLY A 310 -9.71 38.02 -0.53
CA GLY A 310 -9.34 36.88 0.29
C GLY A 310 -10.35 36.52 1.38
N SER A 311 -11.53 37.14 1.41
CA SER A 311 -12.61 36.79 2.35
C SER A 311 -13.50 35.66 1.83
N ILE A 312 -14.28 35.06 2.74
CA ILE A 312 -15.35 34.12 2.41
C ILE A 312 -16.63 34.52 3.14
N PRO A 313 -17.82 34.08 2.69
CA PRO A 313 -19.05 34.29 3.43
C PRO A 313 -18.94 33.81 4.87
N SER A 314 -19.38 34.64 5.83
CA SER A 314 -19.43 34.24 7.24
C SER A 314 -20.72 33.46 7.50
N SER A 315 -20.63 32.15 7.74
CA SER A 315 -21.81 31.31 8.01
C SER A 315 -21.57 30.26 9.09
N ASN A 316 -22.56 30.07 9.97
CA ASN A 316 -22.71 28.90 10.86
C ASN A 316 -24.04 28.16 10.61
N ASN A 317 -24.34 27.90 9.35
CA ASN A 317 -25.58 27.23 9.01
C ASN A 317 -25.46 25.72 9.24
N ASP A 318 -25.96 25.25 10.38
CA ASP A 318 -25.98 23.84 10.80
C ASP A 318 -27.26 23.10 10.38
N ARG A 319 -28.04 23.68 9.47
CA ARG A 319 -29.22 23.02 8.90
C ARG A 319 -28.83 21.69 8.27
N ARG A 320 -29.70 20.69 8.47
CA ARG A 320 -29.60 19.41 7.78
C ARG A 320 -29.98 19.53 6.31
N SER A 321 -29.17 18.96 5.44
CA SER A 321 -29.42 18.82 4.00
C SER A 321 -30.70 18.01 3.75
N THR A 322 -31.47 18.42 2.75
CA THR A 322 -32.74 17.79 2.34
C THR A 322 -32.64 17.26 0.92
N GLY A 323 -33.25 16.10 0.64
CA GLY A 323 -33.19 15.49 -0.70
C GLY A 323 -31.75 15.13 -1.09
N SER A 324 -31.34 15.54 -2.29
CA SER A 324 -30.00 15.35 -2.87
C SER A 324 -29.05 16.53 -2.66
N GLU A 325 -29.41 17.48 -1.79
CA GLU A 325 -28.61 18.66 -1.49
C GLU A 325 -27.23 18.28 -0.94
N GLN A 326 -26.19 18.84 -1.56
CA GLN A 326 -24.82 18.73 -1.10
C GLN A 326 -24.47 19.94 -0.23
N ALA A 327 -23.53 19.76 0.69
CA ALA A 327 -23.08 20.83 1.57
C ALA A 327 -21.57 20.73 1.79
N SER A 328 -20.88 21.82 1.47
CA SER A 328 -19.45 21.94 1.69
C SER A 328 -19.17 22.98 2.77
N ALA A 329 -18.09 22.79 3.50
CA ALA A 329 -17.59 23.72 4.49
C ALA A 329 -16.29 24.35 3.99
N ALA A 330 -15.99 25.57 4.45
CA ALA A 330 -14.73 26.23 4.15
C ALA A 330 -14.19 27.02 5.34
N ILE A 331 -12.86 27.03 5.47
CA ILE A 331 -12.09 27.87 6.38
C ILE A 331 -11.10 28.67 5.55
N ALA A 332 -11.00 29.97 5.77
CA ALA A 332 -9.97 30.80 5.16
C ALA A 332 -9.09 31.45 6.24
N LEU A 333 -7.77 31.36 6.05
CA LEU A 333 -6.75 31.92 6.92
C LEU A 333 -6.18 33.17 6.25
N ARG A 334 -6.68 34.34 6.63
CA ARG A 334 -6.30 35.61 6.03
C ARG A 334 -5.22 36.29 6.87
N LEU A 335 -4.18 36.77 6.21
CA LEU A 335 -3.01 37.34 6.88
C LEU A 335 -2.28 38.35 5.99
N ARG A 336 -1.35 39.08 6.60
CA ARG A 336 -0.41 39.95 5.90
C ARG A 336 1.02 39.56 6.25
N LEU A 337 1.85 39.35 5.22
CA LEU A 337 3.28 39.08 5.40
C LEU A 337 4.10 40.30 5.01
N GLU A 338 4.88 40.81 5.96
CA GLU A 338 5.85 41.87 5.71
C GLU A 338 7.06 41.34 4.91
N PRO A 339 7.81 42.22 4.20
CA PRO A 339 8.99 41.82 3.42
C PRO A 339 9.97 40.95 4.21
N GLY A 340 10.37 39.82 3.63
CA GLY A 340 11.32 38.87 4.22
C GLY A 340 10.77 37.97 5.33
N THR A 341 9.47 38.08 5.67
CA THR A 341 8.83 37.23 6.68
C THR A 341 8.28 35.93 6.09
N ALA A 342 8.10 34.92 6.95
CA ALA A 342 7.47 33.66 6.62
C ALA A 342 6.60 33.18 7.78
N ILE A 343 5.59 32.37 7.47
CA ILE A 343 4.68 31.76 8.43
C ILE A 343 4.43 30.29 8.07
N GLU A 344 4.15 29.51 9.10
CA GLU A 344 3.74 28.11 9.00
C GLU A 344 2.29 27.98 9.49
N LEU A 345 1.41 27.43 8.65
CA LEU A 345 -0.02 27.27 8.92
C LEU A 345 -0.39 25.79 8.85
N PRO A 346 -0.58 25.09 9.99
CA PRO A 346 -1.08 23.73 9.99
C PRO A 346 -2.60 23.72 9.78
N VAL A 347 -3.06 22.92 8.82
CA VAL A 347 -4.47 22.56 8.61
C VAL A 347 -4.59 21.05 8.79
N VAL A 348 -5.54 20.60 9.60
CA VAL A 348 -5.79 19.19 9.85
C VAL A 348 -7.14 18.79 9.27
N ILE A 349 -7.17 17.63 8.62
CA ILE A 349 -8.40 16.94 8.21
C ILE A 349 -8.40 15.59 8.92
N SER A 350 -9.41 15.36 9.76
CA SER A 350 -9.64 14.06 10.41
C SER A 350 -11.02 13.50 10.07
N TRP A 351 -11.17 12.19 10.16
CA TRP A 351 -12.45 11.49 10.02
C TRP A 351 -12.64 10.45 11.13
N ASP A 352 -13.81 10.40 11.73
CA ASP A 352 -14.21 9.37 12.68
C ASP A 352 -15.35 8.57 12.03
N LEU A 353 -14.97 7.51 11.33
CA LEU A 353 -15.83 6.49 10.75
C LEU A 353 -15.49 5.16 11.46
N PRO A 354 -16.12 4.84 12.61
CA PRO A 354 -15.58 3.83 13.54
C PRO A 354 -15.85 2.39 13.12
N VAL A 355 -16.70 2.18 12.11
CA VAL A 355 -17.16 0.88 11.64
C VAL A 355 -16.61 0.56 10.26
N THR A 356 -16.19 -0.68 10.09
CA THR A 356 -16.12 -1.34 8.79
C THR A 356 -17.12 -2.49 8.82
N ALA A 357 -17.99 -2.57 7.83
CA ALA A 357 -18.98 -3.62 7.66
C ALA A 357 -18.53 -4.56 6.55
N PHE A 358 -19.04 -5.79 6.59
CA PHE A 358 -18.70 -6.84 5.66
C PHE A 358 -19.99 -7.46 5.10
N ALA A 359 -20.13 -8.80 5.12
CA ALA A 359 -21.42 -9.44 4.88
C ALA A 359 -22.51 -8.93 5.83
N THR A 360 -23.77 -9.00 5.39
CA THR A 360 -24.94 -8.67 6.22
C THR A 360 -24.83 -9.29 7.63
N GLY A 361 -24.84 -8.43 8.66
CA GLY A 361 -24.72 -8.84 10.07
C GLY A 361 -23.29 -9.04 10.58
N SER A 362 -22.28 -8.71 9.78
CA SER A 362 -20.85 -8.77 10.12
C SER A 362 -20.24 -7.36 10.05
N SER A 363 -19.56 -6.95 11.11
CA SER A 363 -18.82 -5.69 11.16
C SER A 363 -17.76 -5.73 12.26
N ALA A 364 -16.78 -4.84 12.16
CA ALA A 364 -15.76 -4.63 13.18
C ALA A 364 -15.61 -3.13 13.50
N ARG A 365 -15.13 -2.86 14.72
CA ARG A 365 -14.62 -1.53 15.07
C ARG A 365 -13.19 -1.39 14.52
N ARG A 366 -12.84 -0.21 14.02
CA ARG A 366 -11.50 0.10 13.52
C ARG A 366 -10.52 0.33 14.67
N ARG A 367 -9.24 0.02 14.49
CA ARG A 367 -8.20 0.08 15.54
C ARG A 367 -8.16 1.40 16.31
N TYR A 368 -8.26 2.54 15.63
CA TYR A 368 -8.15 3.84 16.31
C TYR A 368 -9.23 4.07 17.38
N THR A 369 -10.35 3.33 17.31
CA THR A 369 -11.44 3.41 18.30
C THR A 369 -11.01 2.95 19.69
N ASP A 370 -9.93 2.16 19.81
CA ASP A 370 -9.32 1.79 21.11
C ASP A 370 -8.81 3.03 21.87
N PHE A 371 -8.48 4.12 21.15
CA PHE A 371 -7.86 5.32 21.70
C PHE A 371 -8.82 6.51 21.77
N PHE A 372 -9.79 6.59 20.86
CA PHE A 372 -10.74 7.71 20.77
C PHE A 372 -12.19 7.34 21.11
N GLY A 373 -12.52 6.04 21.20
CA GLY A 373 -13.89 5.55 21.35
C GLY A 373 -14.56 5.24 20.00
N ASP A 374 -15.74 4.59 20.05
CA ASP A 374 -16.45 4.05 18.88
C ASP A 374 -17.79 4.75 18.58
N SER A 375 -17.99 5.95 19.14
CA SER A 375 -19.25 6.70 19.05
C SER A 375 -19.49 7.38 17.70
N GLY A 376 -18.46 7.54 16.87
CA GLY A 376 -18.49 8.34 15.65
C GLY A 376 -18.56 9.86 15.89
N GLY A 377 -18.24 10.31 17.10
CA GLY A 377 -18.32 11.71 17.54
C GLY A 377 -16.97 12.34 17.90
N ASN A 378 -15.85 11.74 17.48
CA ASN A 378 -14.50 12.01 17.99
C ASN A 378 -13.57 12.66 16.96
N ALA A 379 -14.05 13.03 15.77
CA ALA A 379 -13.21 13.66 14.74
C ALA A 379 -12.48 14.91 15.25
N ALA A 380 -13.14 15.73 16.07
CA ALA A 380 -12.52 16.90 16.71
C ALA A 380 -11.40 16.52 17.70
N ALA A 381 -11.56 15.43 18.45
CA ALA A 381 -10.53 14.98 19.39
C ALA A 381 -9.28 14.47 18.66
N ILE A 382 -9.49 13.73 17.55
CA ILE A 382 -8.42 13.28 16.66
C ILE A 382 -7.68 14.50 16.06
N ALA A 383 -8.43 15.51 15.60
CA ALA A 383 -7.84 16.74 15.07
C ALA A 383 -7.07 17.54 16.13
N ALA A 384 -7.59 17.63 17.36
CA ALA A 384 -6.93 18.30 18.48
C ALA A 384 -5.57 17.68 18.80
N GLU A 385 -5.52 16.35 18.83
CA GLU A 385 -4.27 15.59 19.02
C GLU A 385 -3.28 15.87 17.89
N ALA A 386 -3.73 15.84 16.63
CA ALA A 386 -2.86 16.14 15.50
C ALA A 386 -2.31 17.57 15.53
N LEU A 387 -3.14 18.58 15.81
CA LEU A 387 -2.68 19.96 15.90
C LEU A 387 -1.67 20.18 17.03
N ARG A 388 -1.80 19.43 18.13
CA ARG A 388 -0.88 19.45 19.26
C ARG A 388 0.45 18.75 18.95
N ASP A 389 0.40 17.56 18.34
CA ASP A 389 1.54 16.61 18.32
C ASP A 389 2.22 16.46 16.95
N TRP A 390 1.71 17.10 15.88
CA TRP A 390 2.23 16.86 14.52
C TRP A 390 3.74 17.13 14.37
N ARG A 391 4.32 18.05 15.16
CA ARG A 391 5.76 18.33 15.11
C ARG A 391 6.59 17.14 15.60
N ASP A 392 6.12 16.50 16.66
CA ASP A 392 6.77 15.30 17.20
C ASP A 392 6.62 14.14 16.22
N TRP A 393 5.46 14.01 15.57
CA TRP A 393 5.25 13.00 14.53
C TRP A 393 6.17 13.23 13.33
N ARG A 394 6.29 14.49 12.88
CA ARG A 394 7.20 14.86 11.78
C ARG A 394 8.66 14.54 12.14
N GLN A 395 9.09 14.86 13.35
CA GLN A 395 10.45 14.53 13.82
C GLN A 395 10.66 13.01 13.92
N ALA A 396 9.66 12.26 14.37
CA ALA A 396 9.72 10.80 14.41
C ALA A 396 9.83 10.21 12.98
N ILE A 397 9.15 10.81 11.99
CA ILE A 397 9.30 10.44 10.58
C ILE A 397 10.73 10.68 10.09
N ASP A 398 11.33 11.86 10.36
CA ASP A 398 12.73 12.10 10.01
C ASP A 398 13.66 11.05 10.66
N THR A 399 13.41 10.73 11.92
CA THR A 399 14.25 9.82 12.70
C THR A 399 14.24 8.40 12.11
N TRP A 400 13.08 7.85 11.78
CA TRP A 400 13.01 6.49 11.25
C TRP A 400 13.47 6.41 9.78
N GLN A 401 13.30 7.48 8.99
CA GLN A 401 13.76 7.52 7.60
C GLN A 401 15.29 7.75 7.47
N ALA A 402 15.93 8.42 8.44
CA ALA A 402 17.34 8.80 8.37
C ALA A 402 18.30 7.65 8.02
N PRO A 403 18.21 6.44 8.61
CA PRO A 403 19.13 5.35 8.30
C PRO A 403 19.08 4.89 6.85
N VAL A 404 17.92 4.97 6.19
CA VAL A 404 17.80 4.64 4.76
C VAL A 404 18.32 5.81 3.92
N LEU A 405 18.01 7.05 4.30
CA LEU A 405 18.46 8.26 3.60
C LEU A 405 19.98 8.43 3.60
N GLU A 406 20.67 8.00 4.65
CA GLU A 406 22.13 8.15 4.78
C GLU A 406 22.92 7.11 3.96
N ARG A 407 22.27 6.09 3.41
CA ARG A 407 22.89 5.00 2.64
C ARG A 407 23.23 5.40 1.21
N SER A 408 24.32 6.14 1.04
CA SER A 408 24.83 6.54 -0.28
C SER A 408 25.32 5.37 -1.15
N ASP A 409 25.55 4.20 -0.56
CA ASP A 409 25.86 2.95 -1.24
C ASP A 409 24.62 2.32 -1.93
N LEU A 410 23.41 2.73 -1.55
CA LEU A 410 22.18 2.42 -2.26
C LEU A 410 21.82 3.55 -3.24
N PRO A 411 21.49 3.23 -4.51
CA PRO A 411 21.01 4.23 -5.46
C PRO A 411 19.79 5.00 -4.91
N GLU A 412 19.74 6.29 -5.18
CA GLU A 412 18.65 7.16 -4.68
C GLU A 412 17.24 6.71 -5.12
N PRO A 413 17.01 6.23 -6.36
CA PRO A 413 15.70 5.69 -6.75
C PRO A 413 15.28 4.48 -5.92
N LEU A 414 16.21 3.62 -5.50
CA LEU A 414 15.90 2.50 -4.61
C LEU A 414 15.53 2.97 -3.20
N ARG A 415 16.27 3.93 -2.64
CA ARG A 415 15.93 4.53 -1.34
C ARG A 415 14.54 5.18 -1.37
N MET A 416 14.19 5.81 -2.49
CA MET A 416 12.87 6.38 -2.73
C MET A 416 11.79 5.30 -2.75
N ALA A 417 11.98 4.24 -3.53
CA ALA A 417 11.02 3.14 -3.66
C ALA A 417 10.82 2.39 -2.32
N LEU A 418 11.88 2.17 -1.53
CA LEU A 418 11.76 1.58 -0.19
C LEU A 418 10.72 2.30 0.67
N PHE A 419 10.68 3.63 0.62
CA PHE A 419 9.65 4.39 1.33
C PHE A 419 8.30 4.31 0.63
N ASN A 420 8.27 4.63 -0.67
CA ASN A 420 7.02 4.83 -1.38
C ASN A 420 6.21 3.55 -1.58
N GLU A 421 6.82 2.36 -1.65
CA GLU A 421 6.08 1.08 -1.69
C GLU A 421 5.32 0.77 -0.38
N LEU A 422 5.63 1.45 0.73
CA LEU A 422 4.87 1.29 1.99
C LEU A 422 3.46 1.87 1.94
N TYR A 423 3.12 2.61 0.87
CA TYR A 423 1.79 3.20 0.68
C TYR A 423 0.67 2.15 0.77
N ASP A 424 0.97 0.91 0.37
CA ASP A 424 0.03 -0.19 0.28
C ASP A 424 -0.49 -0.64 1.65
N LEU A 425 0.25 -0.39 2.73
CA LEU A 425 -0.22 -0.61 4.11
C LEU A 425 -1.36 0.33 4.53
N ALA A 426 -1.62 1.39 3.75
CA ALA A 426 -2.75 2.29 3.95
C ALA A 426 -3.80 2.14 2.83
N SER A 427 -3.39 2.11 1.56
CA SER A 427 -4.31 2.09 0.41
C SER A 427 -4.50 0.72 -0.25
N GLY A 428 -3.88 -0.34 0.24
CA GLY A 428 -4.10 -1.72 -0.24
C GLY A 428 -5.38 -2.33 0.34
N GLY A 429 -6.41 -1.52 0.59
CA GLY A 429 -7.65 -1.95 1.25
C GLY A 429 -7.46 -2.44 2.69
N SER A 430 -6.48 -1.90 3.42
CA SER A 430 -6.07 -2.46 4.72
C SER A 430 -7.18 -2.46 5.77
N LEU A 431 -7.30 -3.56 6.50
CA LEU A 431 -8.14 -3.71 7.69
C LEU A 431 -7.30 -3.75 8.95
N TRP A 432 -7.77 -3.06 9.97
CA TRP A 432 -7.23 -3.19 11.32
C TRP A 432 -8.34 -3.05 12.34
N THR A 433 -8.69 -4.16 13.00
CA THR A 433 -9.76 -4.17 13.98
C THR A 433 -9.30 -3.59 15.32
N ALA A 434 -10.25 -3.12 16.12
CA ALA A 434 -10.05 -2.87 17.55
C ALA A 434 -9.51 -4.13 18.25
N ALA A 435 -8.78 -3.92 19.34
CA ALA A 435 -8.23 -4.99 20.14
C ALA A 435 -9.31 -5.81 20.84
N THR A 436 -9.00 -7.09 21.03
CA THR A 436 -9.77 -8.00 21.87
C THR A 436 -8.83 -8.70 22.85
N SER A 437 -9.37 -9.50 23.77
CA SER A 437 -8.54 -10.31 24.66
C SER A 437 -7.73 -11.38 23.92
N THR A 438 -8.19 -11.82 22.73
CA THR A 438 -7.49 -12.83 21.91
C THR A 438 -6.53 -12.21 20.92
N ASP A 439 -6.79 -10.97 20.51
CA ASP A 439 -6.02 -10.21 19.54
C ASP A 439 -5.72 -8.83 20.15
N PRO A 440 -4.72 -8.73 21.06
CA PRO A 440 -4.46 -7.52 21.85
C PRO A 440 -3.99 -6.31 21.01
N VAL A 441 -3.51 -6.59 19.79
CA VAL A 441 -3.18 -5.58 18.79
C VAL A 441 -4.24 -5.49 17.70
N GLY A 442 -5.38 -6.16 17.84
CA GLY A 442 -6.38 -6.32 16.78
C GLY A 442 -5.97 -7.35 15.72
N ARG A 443 -6.89 -7.66 14.80
CA ARG A 443 -6.60 -8.42 13.57
C ARG A 443 -6.28 -7.43 12.46
N PHE A 444 -5.27 -7.77 11.67
CA PHE A 444 -4.76 -6.92 10.59
C PHE A 444 -4.74 -7.71 9.28
N GLY A 445 -4.94 -7.01 8.16
CA GLY A 445 -4.71 -7.57 6.84
C GLY A 445 -4.72 -6.52 5.75
N VAL A 446 -3.91 -6.72 4.71
CA VAL A 446 -3.94 -5.97 3.45
C VAL A 446 -4.48 -6.89 2.35
N LEU A 447 -5.23 -6.35 1.39
CA LEU A 447 -5.66 -7.15 0.24
C LEU A 447 -4.45 -7.55 -0.60
N GLU A 448 -4.55 -8.66 -1.32
CA GLU A 448 -3.61 -8.99 -2.38
C GLU A 448 -3.55 -7.87 -3.40
N CYS A 449 -4.73 -7.42 -3.87
CA CYS A 449 -4.93 -6.14 -4.52
C CYS A 449 -6.41 -5.77 -4.55
N LEU A 450 -6.77 -4.69 -5.25
CA LEU A 450 -8.15 -4.24 -5.39
C LEU A 450 -8.96 -5.06 -6.40
N ASP A 451 -8.29 -5.66 -7.38
CA ASP A 451 -8.93 -6.59 -8.33
C ASP A 451 -9.19 -7.95 -7.68
N TYR A 452 -8.21 -8.45 -6.95
CA TYR A 452 -8.23 -9.72 -6.22
C TYR A 452 -8.33 -9.39 -4.74
N ALA A 453 -9.52 -8.97 -4.32
CA ALA A 453 -9.80 -8.43 -2.99
C ALA A 453 -9.81 -9.53 -1.91
N TRP A 454 -8.66 -10.16 -1.70
CA TRP A 454 -8.45 -11.24 -0.76
C TRP A 454 -7.42 -10.81 0.28
N TYR A 455 -7.77 -10.88 1.56
CA TYR A 455 -6.88 -10.44 2.62
C TYR A 455 -5.71 -11.41 2.80
N GLU A 456 -4.49 -10.87 2.74
CA GLU A 456 -3.26 -11.55 3.12
C GLU A 456 -3.00 -12.85 2.35
N SER A 457 -3.28 -12.93 1.04
CA SER A 457 -2.92 -14.10 0.20
C SER A 457 -1.52 -14.59 0.54
N LEU A 458 -1.43 -15.82 1.05
CA LEU A 458 -0.30 -16.30 1.86
C LEU A 458 0.99 -16.47 1.05
N ASP A 459 0.85 -16.94 -0.17
CA ASP A 459 1.88 -17.12 -1.19
C ASP A 459 2.42 -15.77 -1.69
N VAL A 460 1.56 -14.76 -1.80
CA VAL A 460 1.95 -13.38 -2.15
C VAL A 460 2.70 -12.73 -1.00
N ARG A 461 2.18 -12.83 0.23
CA ARG A 461 2.80 -12.24 1.43
C ARG A 461 4.14 -12.89 1.77
N LEU A 462 4.44 -14.11 1.29
CA LEU A 462 5.80 -14.66 1.38
C LEU A 462 6.83 -13.62 0.93
N TYR A 463 6.54 -12.85 -0.11
CA TYR A 463 7.36 -11.73 -0.57
C TYR A 463 6.91 -10.40 0.05
N GLY A 464 5.60 -10.12 0.08
CA GLY A 464 5.07 -8.80 0.47
C GLY A 464 5.26 -8.40 1.94
N SER A 465 5.41 -9.35 2.86
CA SER A 465 5.38 -9.05 4.30
C SER A 465 6.73 -8.65 4.93
N PHE A 466 7.82 -8.56 4.16
CA PHE A 466 9.13 -8.12 4.68
C PHE A 466 9.09 -6.72 5.31
N ALA A 467 8.32 -5.80 4.73
CA ALA A 467 8.16 -4.46 5.26
C ALA A 467 7.42 -4.48 6.61
N LEU A 468 6.30 -5.22 6.67
CA LEU A 468 5.49 -5.35 7.88
C LEU A 468 6.29 -5.97 9.02
N LEU A 469 7.04 -7.05 8.76
CA LEU A 469 7.92 -7.67 9.76
C LEU A 469 8.99 -6.71 10.30
N GLN A 470 9.64 -5.94 9.41
CA GLN A 470 10.76 -5.07 9.80
C GLN A 470 10.31 -3.79 10.51
N LEU A 471 9.06 -3.35 10.31
CA LEU A 471 8.57 -2.05 10.78
C LEU A 471 7.44 -2.15 11.81
N TRP A 472 6.56 -3.14 11.70
CA TRP A 472 5.41 -3.40 12.60
C TRP A 472 5.27 -4.90 12.89
N PRO A 473 6.28 -5.54 13.53
CA PRO A 473 6.33 -7.00 13.68
C PRO A 473 5.13 -7.60 14.41
N GLU A 474 4.47 -6.88 15.33
CA GLU A 474 3.30 -7.43 16.02
C GLU A 474 2.08 -7.55 15.09
N LEU A 475 2.00 -6.76 14.01
CA LEU A 475 0.98 -6.92 12.97
C LEU A 475 1.28 -8.13 12.10
N ASP A 476 2.54 -8.37 11.72
CA ASP A 476 2.94 -9.58 10.97
C ASP A 476 2.61 -10.86 11.76
N LYS A 477 2.90 -10.86 13.07
CA LYS A 477 2.50 -11.95 13.98
C LYS A 477 0.97 -12.10 14.09
N ALA A 478 0.22 -11.00 14.12
CA ALA A 478 -1.25 -11.04 14.18
C ALA A 478 -1.88 -11.69 12.93
N VAL A 479 -1.32 -11.43 11.74
CA VAL A 479 -1.71 -12.09 10.50
C VAL A 479 -1.45 -13.59 10.59
N LEU A 480 -0.23 -13.99 10.96
CA LEU A 480 0.16 -15.41 11.04
C LEU A 480 -0.63 -16.19 12.11
N ARG A 481 -1.03 -15.55 13.22
CA ARG A 481 -1.97 -16.14 14.18
C ARG A 481 -3.36 -16.38 13.57
N SER A 482 -3.81 -15.51 12.67
CA SER A 482 -5.09 -15.74 11.96
C SER A 482 -5.00 -16.94 11.01
N PHE A 483 -3.90 -17.10 10.28
CA PHE A 483 -3.63 -18.33 9.51
C PHE A 483 -3.58 -19.58 10.40
N ALA A 484 -2.88 -19.51 11.54
CA ALA A 484 -2.77 -20.62 12.48
C ALA A 484 -4.15 -21.10 12.98
N ARG A 485 -5.08 -20.17 13.22
CA ARG A 485 -6.47 -20.49 13.60
C ARG A 485 -7.30 -21.06 12.45
N ALA A 486 -7.01 -20.67 11.21
CA ALA A 486 -7.76 -21.07 10.03
C ALA A 486 -7.36 -22.44 9.47
N ILE A 487 -6.10 -22.86 9.61
CA ILE A 487 -5.59 -24.17 9.14
C ILE A 487 -6.44 -25.36 9.61
N PRO A 488 -6.76 -25.53 10.91
CA PRO A 488 -7.56 -26.67 11.38
C PRO A 488 -9.06 -26.59 11.04
N SER A 489 -9.53 -25.46 10.49
CA SER A 489 -10.94 -25.25 10.16
C SER A 489 -11.32 -25.94 8.84
N ALA A 490 -12.61 -26.24 8.68
CA ALA A 490 -13.19 -26.78 7.46
C ALA A 490 -14.50 -26.08 7.10
N ASP A 491 -14.74 -25.91 5.81
CA ASP A 491 -15.99 -25.46 5.23
C ASP A 491 -16.28 -26.33 3.99
N PRO A 492 -17.25 -27.27 4.09
CA PRO A 492 -17.57 -28.19 3.00
C PRO A 492 -18.45 -27.54 1.91
N THR A 493 -18.76 -26.24 2.02
CA THR A 493 -19.58 -25.53 1.03
C THR A 493 -18.92 -25.66 -0.35
N PRO A 494 -19.61 -26.26 -1.34
CA PRO A 494 -19.06 -26.43 -2.67
C PRO A 494 -18.93 -25.07 -3.37
N ARG A 495 -17.76 -24.80 -3.95
CA ARG A 495 -17.48 -23.63 -4.78
C ARG A 495 -17.07 -24.09 -6.18
N PRO A 496 -17.58 -23.45 -7.24
CA PRO A 496 -17.10 -23.74 -8.58
C PRO A 496 -15.68 -23.18 -8.75
N ILE A 497 -14.84 -23.94 -9.46
CA ILE A 497 -13.43 -23.60 -9.68
C ILE A 497 -13.25 -22.91 -11.03
N GLY A 498 -12.80 -21.65 -10.97
CA GLY A 498 -12.65 -20.68 -12.06
C GLY A 498 -11.88 -21.22 -13.26
N TRP A 499 -10.70 -21.78 -13.00
CA TRP A 499 -9.77 -22.25 -14.03
C TRP A 499 -10.38 -23.31 -14.95
N TYR A 500 -11.24 -24.20 -14.46
CA TYR A 500 -11.88 -25.19 -15.33
C TYR A 500 -12.86 -24.56 -16.33
N PHE A 501 -13.42 -23.39 -16.03
CA PHE A 501 -14.18 -22.61 -17.01
C PHE A 501 -13.28 -22.04 -18.11
N THR A 502 -12.11 -21.49 -17.75
CA THR A 502 -11.15 -20.94 -18.73
C THR A 502 -10.59 -22.03 -19.66
N GLN A 503 -10.47 -23.26 -19.15
CA GLN A 503 -10.08 -24.43 -19.93
C GLN A 503 -11.23 -25.09 -20.74
N GLY A 504 -12.45 -24.54 -20.69
CA GLY A 504 -13.63 -25.09 -21.38
C GLY A 504 -14.09 -26.45 -20.85
N LYS A 505 -13.68 -26.82 -19.62
CA LYS A 505 -14.00 -28.11 -18.97
C LYS A 505 -15.32 -28.09 -18.18
N GLY A 506 -15.99 -26.94 -18.11
CA GLY A 506 -17.28 -26.79 -17.43
C GLY A 506 -17.16 -26.63 -15.92
N ARG A 507 -18.28 -26.82 -15.20
CA ARG A 507 -18.37 -26.61 -13.75
C ARG A 507 -17.76 -27.79 -12.99
N VAL A 508 -16.57 -27.58 -12.44
CA VAL A 508 -15.94 -28.45 -11.43
C VAL A 508 -16.08 -27.75 -10.08
N GLU A 509 -16.45 -28.50 -9.04
CA GLU A 509 -16.62 -27.94 -7.70
C GLU A 509 -15.69 -28.61 -6.69
N ALA A 510 -15.21 -27.83 -5.74
CA ALA A 510 -14.43 -28.29 -4.60
C ALA A 510 -15.01 -27.70 -3.30
N PRO A 511 -14.80 -28.35 -2.14
CA PRO A 511 -15.10 -27.73 -0.86
C PRO A 511 -14.27 -26.44 -0.69
N ARG A 512 -14.87 -25.40 -0.13
CA ARG A 512 -14.18 -24.12 0.14
C ARG A 512 -12.89 -24.31 0.95
N LYS A 513 -12.97 -25.07 2.04
CA LYS A 513 -11.85 -25.28 2.95
C LYS A 513 -11.84 -26.70 3.52
N VAL A 514 -10.73 -27.40 3.36
CA VAL A 514 -10.46 -28.72 3.96
C VAL A 514 -9.63 -28.54 5.23
N ALA A 515 -9.94 -29.28 6.30
CA ALA A 515 -9.15 -29.26 7.54
C ALA A 515 -7.70 -29.68 7.26
N GLY A 516 -6.75 -28.97 7.86
CA GLY A 516 -5.31 -29.17 7.66
C GLY A 516 -4.73 -28.53 6.40
N ALA A 517 -5.55 -28.28 5.37
CA ALA A 517 -5.11 -27.46 4.24
C ALA A 517 -4.85 -26.02 4.71
N THR A 518 -3.71 -25.46 4.32
CA THR A 518 -3.42 -24.05 4.60
C THR A 518 -4.27 -23.19 3.68
N PRO A 519 -5.06 -22.23 4.21
CA PRO A 519 -5.86 -21.39 3.34
C PRO A 519 -4.96 -20.48 2.50
N HIS A 520 -5.41 -20.16 1.30
CA HIS A 520 -4.80 -19.17 0.41
C HIS A 520 -4.87 -17.79 1.03
N ASP A 521 -6.08 -17.34 1.34
CA ASP A 521 -6.36 -16.01 1.87
C ASP A 521 -7.19 -16.06 3.15
N LEU A 522 -7.18 -14.95 3.87
CA LEU A 522 -7.98 -14.69 5.06
C LEU A 522 -9.36 -14.10 4.72
N GLY A 523 -9.93 -14.39 3.56
CA GLY A 523 -11.27 -13.95 3.16
C GLY A 523 -11.30 -12.61 2.44
N ALA A 524 -12.50 -12.06 2.24
CA ALA A 524 -12.73 -10.86 1.43
C ALA A 524 -13.69 -9.85 2.11
N PRO A 525 -13.71 -8.57 1.65
CA PRO A 525 -14.52 -7.50 2.24
C PRO A 525 -16.03 -7.81 2.32
N ASN A 526 -16.59 -8.53 1.36
CA ASN A 526 -18.02 -8.86 1.30
C ASN A 526 -18.45 -10.06 2.17
N GLU A 527 -17.55 -10.68 2.94
CA GLU A 527 -17.84 -11.87 3.75
C GLU A 527 -17.56 -11.67 5.26
N ARG A 528 -16.74 -12.53 5.86
CA ARG A 528 -16.30 -12.43 7.26
C ARG A 528 -14.78 -12.52 7.25
N PRO A 529 -14.07 -11.41 6.98
CA PRO A 529 -12.62 -11.40 6.97
C PRO A 529 -12.04 -12.12 8.18
N PHE A 530 -10.95 -12.81 7.93
CA PHE A 530 -10.16 -13.68 8.79
C PHE A 530 -10.82 -14.99 9.25
N ASP A 531 -12.14 -15.15 9.12
CA ASP A 531 -12.87 -16.35 9.57
C ASP A 531 -13.47 -17.15 8.40
N ALA A 532 -13.93 -16.48 7.35
CA ALA A 532 -14.33 -17.10 6.08
C ALA A 532 -13.14 -17.09 5.11
N THR A 533 -12.15 -17.95 5.35
CA THR A 533 -10.92 -18.05 4.54
C THR A 533 -11.14 -18.74 3.19
N ASN A 534 -10.17 -18.71 2.27
CA ASN A 534 -10.31 -19.21 0.90
C ASN A 534 -11.50 -18.57 0.18
N TYR A 535 -11.47 -17.25 0.08
CA TYR A 535 -12.41 -16.55 -0.78
C TYR A 535 -12.10 -16.81 -2.25
N THR A 536 -10.81 -16.86 -2.63
CA THR A 536 -10.46 -17.24 -3.99
C THR A 536 -11.04 -18.63 -4.32
N ALA A 537 -11.59 -18.72 -5.51
CA ALA A 537 -12.08 -19.94 -6.11
C ALA A 537 -11.60 -20.04 -7.56
N TYR A 538 -10.55 -19.31 -7.93
CA TYR A 538 -9.95 -19.44 -9.26
C TYR A 538 -9.35 -20.84 -9.42
N GLN A 539 -8.59 -21.29 -8.42
CA GLN A 539 -8.08 -22.65 -8.27
C GLN A 539 -8.64 -23.32 -7.01
N ASP A 540 -8.54 -24.65 -6.93
CA ASP A 540 -8.76 -25.37 -5.67
C ASP A 540 -7.51 -25.26 -4.78
N CYS A 541 -7.47 -24.22 -3.95
CA CYS A 541 -6.34 -23.93 -3.06
C CYS A 541 -6.10 -25.01 -1.99
N ASN A 542 -7.07 -25.90 -1.74
CA ASN A 542 -6.85 -27.02 -0.80
C ASN A 542 -5.81 -28.02 -1.32
N LEU A 543 -5.51 -27.96 -2.62
CA LEU A 543 -4.56 -28.82 -3.31
C LEU A 543 -3.21 -28.13 -3.56
N TRP A 544 -3.03 -26.87 -3.17
CA TRP A 544 -1.80 -26.12 -3.46
C TRP A 544 -0.59 -26.66 -2.68
N LYS A 545 0.57 -26.65 -3.34
CA LYS A 545 1.80 -27.31 -2.84
C LYS A 545 2.78 -26.38 -2.13
N ASP A 546 2.57 -25.07 -2.21
CA ASP A 546 3.41 -24.01 -1.63
C ASP A 546 2.87 -23.52 -0.28
N LEU A 547 1.56 -23.25 -0.15
CA LEU A 547 0.93 -22.58 1.00
C LEU A 547 1.36 -23.13 2.37
N ALA A 548 1.41 -24.44 2.54
CA ALA A 548 1.81 -25.07 3.81
C ALA A 548 3.28 -24.75 4.16
N SER A 549 4.16 -24.79 3.16
CA SER A 549 5.58 -24.44 3.32
C SER A 549 5.73 -22.94 3.59
N ASP A 550 4.97 -22.11 2.89
CA ASP A 550 5.00 -20.66 3.02
C ASP A 550 4.57 -20.21 4.41
N PHE A 551 3.53 -20.82 4.98
CA PHE A 551 3.12 -20.54 6.36
C PHE A 551 4.26 -20.82 7.35
N VAL A 552 4.87 -22.00 7.26
CA VAL A 552 5.92 -22.44 8.21
C VAL A 552 7.16 -21.56 8.09
N LEU A 553 7.58 -21.25 6.86
CA LEU A 553 8.73 -20.37 6.61
C LEU A 553 8.47 -18.96 7.15
N GLN A 554 7.26 -18.43 7.00
CA GLN A 554 6.92 -17.10 7.50
C GLN A 554 6.79 -17.06 9.04
N VAL A 555 6.28 -18.11 9.68
CA VAL A 555 6.29 -18.24 11.16
C VAL A 555 7.72 -18.23 11.67
N TRP A 556 8.61 -19.05 11.10
CA TRP A 556 10.00 -19.09 11.53
C TRP A 556 10.74 -17.78 11.25
N ARG A 557 10.50 -17.15 10.08
CA ARG A 557 11.04 -15.82 9.75
C ARG A 557 10.63 -14.77 10.77
N SER A 558 9.35 -14.73 11.12
CA SER A 558 8.82 -13.74 12.08
C SER A 558 9.39 -13.96 13.48
N PHE A 559 9.48 -15.22 13.92
CA PHE A 559 10.10 -15.56 15.20
C PHE A 559 11.58 -15.16 15.26
N ARG A 560 12.36 -15.43 14.21
CA ARG A 560 13.81 -15.24 14.21
C ARG A 560 14.26 -13.80 13.93
N LEU A 561 13.49 -13.06 13.13
CA LEU A 561 13.96 -11.80 12.52
C LEU A 561 13.12 -10.58 12.92
N ALA A 562 12.09 -10.75 13.76
CA ALA A 562 11.37 -9.61 14.31
C ALA A 562 12.32 -8.71 15.12
N PRO A 563 12.31 -7.38 14.92
CA PRO A 563 13.13 -6.45 15.70
C PRO A 563 12.71 -6.37 17.18
N THR A 564 11.52 -6.87 17.54
CA THR A 564 11.07 -7.05 18.93
C THR A 564 11.70 -8.28 19.61
N GLY A 565 12.45 -9.11 18.87
CA GLY A 565 13.10 -10.31 19.38
C GLY A 565 12.24 -11.58 19.26
N GLU A 566 12.81 -12.70 19.73
CA GLU A 566 12.18 -14.02 19.69
C GLU A 566 10.96 -14.10 20.63
N ASP A 567 9.76 -14.29 20.06
CA ASP A 567 8.52 -14.50 20.83
C ASP A 567 8.14 -16.00 20.87
N LEU A 568 8.51 -16.66 21.98
CA LEU A 568 8.20 -18.07 22.20
C LEU A 568 6.69 -18.36 22.31
N ARG A 569 5.88 -17.38 22.72
CA ARG A 569 4.42 -17.56 22.80
C ARG A 569 3.82 -17.59 21.40
N PHE A 570 4.20 -16.64 20.54
CA PHE A 570 3.85 -16.68 19.12
C PHE A 570 4.27 -18.00 18.47
N LEU A 571 5.49 -18.46 18.72
CA LEU A 571 5.97 -19.72 18.16
C LEU A 571 5.14 -20.92 18.63
N ALA A 572 4.77 -20.95 19.91
CA ALA A 572 3.92 -21.99 20.48
C ALA A 572 2.48 -21.94 19.96
N ASP A 573 1.92 -20.73 19.75
CA ASP A 573 0.58 -20.52 19.19
C ASP A 573 0.47 -21.10 17.76
N CYS A 574 1.52 -20.92 16.95
CA CYS A 574 1.55 -21.39 15.57
C CYS A 574 1.94 -22.86 15.41
N TRP A 575 2.60 -23.47 16.40
CA TRP A 575 3.15 -24.82 16.29
C TRP A 575 2.12 -25.91 15.91
N PRO A 576 0.94 -26.01 16.53
CA PRO A 576 -0.04 -27.03 16.14
C PRO A 576 -0.45 -26.92 14.66
N ALA A 577 -0.65 -25.70 14.17
CA ALA A 577 -1.01 -25.43 12.79
C ALA A 577 0.14 -25.76 11.82
N THR A 578 1.39 -25.49 12.20
CA THR A 578 2.58 -25.90 11.44
C THR A 578 2.63 -27.41 11.23
N VAL A 579 2.36 -28.18 12.29
CA VAL A 579 2.38 -29.64 12.22
C VAL A 579 1.26 -30.17 11.32
N GLU A 580 0.06 -29.60 11.44
CA GLU A 580 -1.09 -30.01 10.65
C GLU A 580 -0.93 -29.68 9.16
N ALA A 581 -0.44 -28.47 8.86
CA ALA A 581 -0.18 -28.00 7.50
C ALA A 581 0.83 -28.90 6.75
N LEU A 582 1.96 -29.24 7.39
CA LEU A 582 2.97 -30.10 6.76
C LEU A 582 2.50 -31.55 6.59
N ARG A 583 1.69 -32.06 7.53
CA ARG A 583 1.07 -33.39 7.40
C ARG A 583 0.04 -33.44 6.27
N HIS A 584 -0.72 -32.36 6.06
CA HIS A 584 -1.61 -32.24 4.90
C HIS A 584 -0.80 -32.23 3.61
N LEU A 585 0.25 -31.41 3.52
CA LEU A 585 1.09 -31.32 2.32
C LEU A 585 1.78 -32.65 1.98
N LYS A 586 2.24 -33.42 2.97
CA LYS A 586 2.85 -34.76 2.76
C LYS A 586 1.90 -35.75 2.05
N GLN A 587 0.58 -35.56 2.13
CA GLN A 587 -0.37 -36.44 1.43
C GLN A 587 -0.26 -36.36 -0.10
N PHE A 588 0.39 -35.31 -0.62
CA PHE A 588 0.62 -35.11 -2.04
C PHE A 588 1.93 -35.68 -2.55
N ASP A 589 2.75 -36.30 -1.70
CA ASP A 589 3.83 -37.18 -2.14
C ASP A 589 3.21 -38.52 -2.55
N VAL A 590 2.84 -38.65 -3.82
CA VAL A 590 2.03 -39.77 -4.32
C VAL A 590 2.87 -40.99 -4.68
N ASN A 591 4.18 -40.81 -4.84
CA ASN A 591 5.13 -41.84 -5.24
C ASN A 591 6.06 -42.28 -4.09
N ASP A 592 5.91 -41.66 -2.91
CA ASP A 592 6.71 -41.86 -1.69
C ASP A 592 8.21 -41.61 -1.92
N ASP A 593 8.54 -40.56 -2.68
CA ASP A 593 9.92 -40.07 -2.88
C ASP A 593 10.31 -38.98 -1.86
N GLY A 594 9.43 -38.63 -0.93
CA GLY A 594 9.64 -37.64 0.11
C GLY A 594 9.30 -36.22 -0.31
N LEU A 595 8.88 -35.95 -1.55
CA LEU A 595 8.56 -34.62 -2.06
C LEU A 595 7.09 -34.54 -2.52
N PRO A 596 6.39 -33.43 -2.30
CA PRO A 596 5.02 -33.26 -2.80
C PRO A 596 5.02 -33.12 -4.34
N ASP A 597 4.12 -33.85 -5.01
CA ASP A 597 3.96 -33.84 -6.46
C ASP A 597 2.93 -32.80 -6.93
N ASN A 598 3.30 -31.91 -7.86
CA ASN A 598 2.35 -31.06 -8.58
C ASN A 598 1.47 -31.90 -9.52
N GLY A 599 0.17 -31.58 -9.55
CA GLY A 599 -0.86 -32.43 -10.15
C GLY A 599 -1.11 -32.26 -11.65
N GLY A 600 -0.39 -31.36 -12.33
CA GLY A 600 -0.63 -31.01 -13.74
C GLY A 600 -1.71 -29.94 -13.95
N ALA A 601 -2.37 -29.50 -12.87
CA ALA A 601 -3.11 -28.24 -12.81
C ALA A 601 -2.24 -27.20 -12.08
N PRO A 602 -2.45 -25.88 -12.26
CA PRO A 602 -1.75 -24.88 -11.47
C PRO A 602 -2.19 -24.97 -9.99
N ASP A 603 -1.29 -25.49 -9.17
CA ASP A 603 -1.51 -25.77 -7.75
C ASP A 603 -0.45 -25.07 -6.88
N GLN A 604 -0.15 -23.82 -7.22
CA GLN A 604 0.80 -22.91 -6.58
C GLN A 604 0.61 -21.47 -7.11
N THR A 605 1.31 -20.48 -6.53
CA THR A 605 1.19 -19.02 -6.80
C THR A 605 1.22 -18.63 -8.29
N PHE A 606 1.94 -19.36 -9.14
CA PHE A 606 1.86 -19.22 -10.60
C PHE A 606 0.63 -19.96 -11.13
N ASP A 607 -0.55 -19.48 -10.75
CA ASP A 607 -1.88 -20.10 -10.86
C ASP A 607 -2.43 -20.30 -12.28
N ASP A 608 -1.68 -19.91 -13.32
CA ASP A 608 -1.92 -20.28 -14.72
C ASP A 608 -0.76 -21.05 -15.37
N TRP A 609 0.28 -21.39 -14.59
CA TRP A 609 1.43 -22.16 -15.06
C TRP A 609 1.37 -23.60 -14.50
N PRO A 610 0.94 -24.58 -15.31
CA PRO A 610 0.85 -25.96 -14.86
C PRO A 610 2.24 -26.56 -14.65
N LEU A 611 2.42 -27.20 -13.48
CA LEU A 611 3.60 -27.99 -13.12
C LEU A 611 3.18 -29.46 -12.93
N GLN A 612 4.09 -30.39 -13.21
CA GLN A 612 3.81 -31.82 -13.14
C GLN A 612 4.91 -32.60 -12.40
N GLY A 613 4.51 -33.37 -11.39
CA GLY A 613 5.43 -34.09 -10.49
C GLY A 613 6.15 -33.14 -9.55
N VAL A 614 7.27 -33.57 -8.96
CA VAL A 614 8.10 -32.69 -8.13
C VAL A 614 8.57 -31.47 -8.95
N SER A 615 8.32 -30.26 -8.43
CA SER A 615 8.85 -29.01 -8.99
C SER A 615 10.01 -28.43 -8.19
N ALA A 616 10.87 -27.65 -8.85
CA ALA A 616 11.98 -26.96 -8.18
C ALA A 616 11.48 -25.97 -7.12
N TYR A 617 10.43 -25.20 -7.47
CA TYR A 617 9.81 -24.23 -6.57
C TYR A 617 9.22 -24.88 -5.32
N CYS A 618 8.22 -25.76 -5.48
CA CYS A 618 7.51 -26.36 -4.35
C CYS A 618 8.40 -27.33 -3.55
N GLY A 619 9.26 -28.09 -4.23
CA GLY A 619 10.18 -29.02 -3.58
C GLY A 619 11.24 -28.32 -2.73
N ALA A 620 11.79 -27.18 -3.20
CA ALA A 620 12.72 -26.39 -2.41
C ALA A 620 12.04 -25.75 -1.19
N LEU A 621 10.81 -25.22 -1.36
CA LEU A 621 10.02 -24.67 -0.26
C LEU A 621 9.72 -25.73 0.80
N TRP A 622 9.34 -26.94 0.38
CA TRP A 622 9.08 -28.08 1.26
C TRP A 622 10.31 -28.44 2.12
N ILE A 623 11.48 -28.58 1.50
CA ILE A 623 12.73 -28.88 2.23
C ILE A 623 13.04 -27.79 3.24
N ALA A 624 12.94 -26.52 2.84
CA ALA A 624 13.19 -25.39 3.74
C ALA A 624 12.17 -25.32 4.89
N ALA A 625 10.91 -25.64 4.64
CA ALA A 625 9.85 -25.67 5.65
C ALA A 625 10.04 -26.81 6.65
N LEU A 626 10.50 -27.99 6.22
CA LEU A 626 10.86 -29.09 7.13
C LEU A 626 12.04 -28.71 8.03
N GLU A 627 13.07 -28.07 7.48
CA GLU A 627 14.20 -27.54 8.27
C GLU A 627 13.73 -26.50 9.30
N ALA A 628 12.84 -25.59 8.89
CA ALA A 628 12.24 -24.61 9.78
C ALA A 628 11.43 -25.29 10.90
N ALA A 629 10.53 -26.22 10.56
CA ALA A 629 9.70 -26.92 11.54
C ALA A 629 10.53 -27.74 12.54
N LEU A 630 11.63 -28.37 12.10
CA LEU A 630 12.56 -29.04 13.01
C LEU A 630 13.21 -28.04 13.99
N ALA A 631 13.67 -26.89 13.48
CA ALA A 631 14.23 -25.83 14.32
C ALA A 631 13.21 -25.26 15.31
N MET A 632 11.95 -25.06 14.87
CA MET A 632 10.84 -24.65 15.73
C MET A 632 10.58 -25.68 16.84
N GLY A 633 10.46 -26.96 16.47
CA GLY A 633 10.22 -28.06 17.40
C GLY A 633 11.32 -28.19 18.46
N GLN A 634 12.58 -28.06 18.05
CA GLN A 634 13.74 -28.04 18.95
C GLN A 634 13.70 -26.84 19.91
N ARG A 635 13.41 -25.64 19.39
CA ARG A 635 13.33 -24.42 20.20
C ARG A 635 12.23 -24.54 21.28
N LEU A 636 11.04 -24.99 20.89
CA LEU A 636 9.90 -25.18 21.79
C LEU A 636 10.15 -26.27 22.84
N GLN A 637 10.80 -27.36 22.45
CA GLN A 637 11.17 -28.42 23.39
C GLN A 637 12.20 -27.94 24.41
N LEU A 638 13.24 -27.24 23.96
CA LEU A 638 14.32 -26.78 24.81
C LEU A 638 13.87 -25.69 25.78
N GLU A 639 13.09 -24.71 25.30
CA GLU A 639 12.77 -23.51 26.07
C GLU A 639 11.44 -23.61 26.84
N LEU A 640 10.47 -24.35 26.32
CA LEU A 640 9.14 -24.48 26.94
C LEU A 640 8.84 -25.90 27.45
N GLY A 641 9.71 -26.88 27.19
CA GLY A 641 9.48 -28.27 27.58
C GLY A 641 8.32 -28.95 26.84
N LEU A 642 7.90 -28.40 25.69
CA LEU A 642 6.85 -29.02 24.87
C LEU A 642 7.34 -30.34 24.26
N ASP A 643 6.53 -31.40 24.36
CA ASP A 643 6.87 -32.68 23.73
C ASP A 643 6.65 -32.62 22.22
N THR A 644 7.72 -32.30 21.50
CA THR A 644 7.75 -32.26 20.04
C THR A 644 8.59 -33.41 19.44
N ALA A 645 9.09 -34.34 20.27
CA ALA A 645 10.09 -35.32 19.86
C ALA A 645 9.58 -36.31 18.80
N ALA A 646 8.30 -36.70 18.88
CA ALA A 646 7.70 -37.59 17.88
C ALA A 646 7.57 -36.91 16.51
N VAL A 647 7.09 -35.66 16.49
CA VAL A 647 6.97 -34.85 15.27
C VAL A 647 8.34 -34.56 14.66
N GLN A 648 9.34 -34.25 15.47
CA GLN A 648 10.71 -34.04 14.98
C GLN A 648 11.28 -35.29 14.30
N ARG A 649 11.04 -36.50 14.84
CA ARG A 649 11.47 -37.75 14.19
C ARG A 649 10.76 -37.99 12.86
N GLU A 650 9.46 -37.72 12.81
CA GLU A 650 8.63 -37.83 11.61
C GLU A 650 9.15 -36.90 10.51
N PHE A 651 9.27 -35.61 10.81
CA PHE A 651 9.71 -34.60 9.84
C PHE A 651 11.19 -34.79 9.44
N GLY A 652 12.04 -35.22 10.37
CA GLY A 652 13.43 -35.56 10.07
C GLY A 652 13.56 -36.70 9.06
N GLY A 653 12.68 -37.72 9.16
CA GLY A 653 12.64 -38.81 8.19
C GLY A 653 12.22 -38.34 6.79
N TRP A 654 11.18 -37.50 6.70
CA TRP A 654 10.77 -36.91 5.42
C TRP A 654 11.89 -36.05 4.82
N LEU A 655 12.54 -35.21 5.62
CA LEU A 655 13.62 -34.34 5.18
C LEU A 655 14.81 -35.11 4.60
N GLU A 656 15.23 -36.20 5.26
CA GLU A 656 16.32 -37.05 4.77
C GLU A 656 16.00 -37.62 3.39
N GLN A 657 14.76 -38.10 3.21
CA GLN A 657 14.27 -38.64 1.95
C GLN A 657 14.18 -37.56 0.86
N SER A 658 13.57 -36.40 1.16
CA SER A 658 13.46 -35.28 0.21
C SER A 658 14.82 -34.83 -0.31
N ARG A 659 15.80 -34.68 0.60
CA ARG A 659 17.18 -34.26 0.24
C ARG A 659 17.90 -35.28 -0.63
N ALA A 660 17.62 -36.57 -0.45
CA ALA A 660 18.23 -37.62 -1.26
C ALA A 660 17.74 -37.60 -2.72
N HIS A 661 16.52 -37.13 -2.99
CA HIS A 661 15.91 -37.20 -4.31
C HIS A 661 15.84 -35.86 -5.07
N PHE A 662 15.75 -34.72 -4.39
CA PHE A 662 15.55 -33.41 -5.04
C PHE A 662 16.56 -33.12 -6.17
N ASP A 663 17.85 -33.27 -5.86
CA ASP A 663 18.94 -33.09 -6.81
C ASP A 663 18.91 -34.14 -7.94
N ALA A 664 18.66 -35.40 -7.59
CA ALA A 664 18.66 -36.50 -8.55
C ALA A 664 17.54 -36.36 -9.60
N LEU A 665 16.43 -35.74 -9.22
CA LEU A 665 15.27 -35.51 -10.08
C LEU A 665 15.42 -34.26 -10.96
N LEU A 666 15.93 -33.17 -10.41
CA LEU A 666 15.76 -31.84 -11.03
C LEU A 666 17.05 -31.20 -11.53
N TRP A 667 18.22 -31.55 -10.98
CA TRP A 667 19.48 -30.92 -11.40
C TRP A 667 19.90 -31.40 -12.80
N ASN A 668 19.97 -30.47 -13.77
CA ASN A 668 20.30 -30.81 -15.16
C ASN A 668 21.79 -30.60 -15.53
N GLY A 669 22.62 -30.18 -14.57
CA GLY A 669 24.04 -29.86 -14.80
C GLY A 669 24.35 -28.36 -14.85
N GLU A 670 23.35 -27.50 -15.01
CA GLU A 670 23.52 -26.04 -15.04
C GLU A 670 22.50 -25.32 -14.14
N TYR A 671 21.23 -25.71 -14.19
CA TYR A 671 20.12 -25.17 -13.39
C TYR A 671 19.16 -26.30 -13.00
N TYR A 672 18.10 -25.98 -12.25
CA TYR A 672 17.07 -26.95 -11.90
C TYR A 672 15.97 -26.92 -12.96
N ASN A 673 15.62 -28.09 -13.50
CA ASN A 673 14.42 -28.23 -14.31
C ASN A 673 13.22 -27.74 -13.51
N ILE A 674 12.28 -27.06 -14.16
CA ILE A 674 11.13 -26.47 -13.47
C ILE A 674 10.33 -27.54 -12.70
N ASP A 675 10.22 -28.73 -13.29
CA ASP A 675 9.60 -29.91 -12.72
C ASP A 675 10.14 -31.21 -13.34
N ALA A 676 9.80 -32.34 -12.74
CA ALA A 676 10.23 -33.66 -13.17
C ALA A 676 9.36 -34.26 -14.29
N GLY A 677 8.14 -33.76 -14.50
CA GLY A 677 7.12 -34.40 -15.33
C GLY A 677 6.87 -33.75 -16.69
N SER A 678 7.06 -32.44 -16.84
CA SER A 678 6.67 -31.71 -18.06
C SER A 678 7.72 -31.78 -19.18
N GLY A 679 9.00 -31.96 -18.84
CA GLY A 679 10.11 -31.93 -19.80
C GLY A 679 10.37 -30.57 -20.45
N THR A 680 9.83 -29.49 -19.89
CA THR A 680 10.02 -28.14 -20.43
C THR A 680 11.46 -27.64 -20.26
N PRO A 681 12.04 -26.96 -21.28
CA PRO A 681 13.41 -26.46 -21.23
C PRO A 681 13.51 -25.03 -20.65
N VAL A 682 12.49 -24.59 -19.92
CA VAL A 682 12.42 -23.23 -19.37
C VAL A 682 13.29 -23.09 -18.11
N VAL A 683 14.03 -21.98 -18.03
CA VAL A 683 14.63 -21.48 -16.80
C VAL A 683 13.58 -20.65 -16.08
N MET A 684 13.13 -21.11 -14.92
CA MET A 684 12.21 -20.35 -14.07
C MET A 684 13.01 -19.41 -13.16
N ALA A 685 12.60 -18.14 -13.09
CA ALA A 685 13.26 -17.12 -12.28
C ALA A 685 13.28 -17.47 -10.79
N ASP A 686 12.21 -18.10 -10.30
CA ASP A 686 11.99 -18.37 -8.89
C ASP A 686 12.24 -19.84 -8.49
N GLN A 687 12.94 -20.61 -9.33
CA GLN A 687 13.18 -22.06 -9.15
C GLN A 687 13.84 -22.44 -7.80
N LEU A 688 14.47 -21.49 -7.08
CA LEU A 688 15.17 -21.72 -5.82
C LEU A 688 14.65 -20.82 -4.67
N CYS A 689 13.35 -20.46 -4.68
CA CYS A 689 12.75 -19.67 -3.59
C CYS A 689 12.95 -20.30 -2.20
N GLY A 690 12.77 -21.62 -2.08
CA GLY A 690 13.03 -22.32 -0.81
C GLY A 690 14.49 -22.26 -0.37
N ASP A 691 15.45 -22.31 -1.29
CA ASP A 691 16.88 -22.18 -0.96
C ASP A 691 17.23 -20.75 -0.52
N PHE A 692 16.62 -19.74 -1.16
CA PHE A 692 16.69 -18.35 -0.69
C PHE A 692 16.22 -18.24 0.77
N TYR A 693 15.06 -18.78 1.09
CA TYR A 693 14.49 -18.76 2.43
C TYR A 693 15.32 -19.54 3.46
N ALA A 694 15.80 -20.73 3.11
CA ALA A 694 16.67 -21.52 3.99
C ALA A 694 17.93 -20.74 4.37
N ARG A 695 18.61 -20.15 3.38
CA ARG A 695 19.83 -19.34 3.59
C ARG A 695 19.53 -18.07 4.37
N LEU A 696 18.44 -17.38 4.05
CA LEU A 696 18.00 -16.16 4.75
C LEU A 696 17.78 -16.41 6.24
N LEU A 697 17.23 -17.57 6.58
CA LEU A 697 16.87 -17.97 7.95
C LEU A 697 18.01 -18.67 8.70
N GLY A 698 19.18 -18.81 8.08
CA GLY A 698 20.32 -19.54 8.64
C GLY A 698 20.04 -21.03 8.83
N LEU A 699 19.12 -21.60 8.06
CA LEU A 699 18.85 -23.03 7.99
C LEU A 699 19.84 -23.70 7.03
N PRO A 700 20.00 -25.04 7.10
CA PRO A 700 20.80 -25.77 6.13
C PRO A 700 20.31 -25.49 4.70
N PRO A 701 21.19 -25.07 3.76
CA PRO A 701 20.79 -24.80 2.38
C PRO A 701 20.07 -26.00 1.76
N VAL A 702 19.10 -25.72 0.88
CA VAL A 702 18.40 -26.77 0.12
C VAL A 702 19.37 -27.40 -0.86
N VAL A 703 20.18 -26.57 -1.54
CA VAL A 703 21.12 -27.02 -2.57
C VAL A 703 22.55 -26.54 -2.29
N ALA A 704 23.53 -27.23 -2.88
CA ALA A 704 24.94 -26.84 -2.77
C ALA A 704 25.22 -25.45 -3.38
N ASP A 705 26.14 -24.70 -2.78
CA ASP A 705 26.50 -23.33 -3.19
C ASP A 705 26.87 -23.21 -4.67
N GLU A 706 27.60 -24.19 -5.21
CA GLU A 706 27.99 -24.22 -6.62
C GLU A 706 26.77 -24.31 -7.54
N ARG A 707 25.76 -25.11 -7.17
CA ARG A 707 24.53 -25.27 -7.94
C ARG A 707 23.61 -24.05 -7.83
N ALA A 708 23.49 -23.47 -6.64
CA ALA A 708 22.78 -22.21 -6.44
C ALA A 708 23.38 -21.10 -7.32
N ARG A 709 24.71 -20.93 -7.30
CA ARG A 709 25.40 -19.94 -8.15
C ARG A 709 25.23 -20.22 -9.64
N SER A 710 25.29 -21.48 -10.04
CA SER A 710 25.08 -21.88 -11.44
C SER A 710 23.65 -21.58 -11.91
N ALA A 711 22.63 -21.93 -11.12
CA ALA A 711 21.24 -21.65 -11.42
C ALA A 711 20.95 -20.15 -11.48
N LEU A 712 21.48 -19.37 -10.53
CA LEU A 712 21.40 -17.91 -10.56
C LEU A 712 22.10 -17.33 -11.79
N ALA A 713 23.26 -17.83 -12.19
CA ALA A 713 23.91 -17.39 -13.42
C ALA A 713 23.05 -17.67 -14.67
N ALA A 714 22.38 -18.83 -14.73
CA ALA A 714 21.45 -19.16 -15.81
C ALA A 714 20.22 -18.25 -15.82
N ILE A 715 19.64 -17.93 -14.66
CA ILE A 715 18.52 -16.97 -14.53
C ILE A 715 18.96 -15.58 -15.00
N ARG A 716 20.12 -15.10 -14.55
CA ARG A 716 20.66 -13.78 -14.93
C ARG A 716 20.84 -13.67 -16.45
N ASP A 717 21.47 -14.66 -17.07
CA ASP A 717 21.72 -14.65 -18.52
C ASP A 717 20.41 -14.79 -19.32
N ALA A 718 19.58 -15.79 -19.02
CA ALA A 718 18.36 -16.07 -19.79
C ALA A 718 17.24 -15.06 -19.54
N CYS A 719 16.86 -14.86 -18.28
CA CYS A 719 15.64 -14.15 -17.89
C CYS A 719 15.84 -12.65 -17.65
N PHE A 720 17.08 -12.17 -17.50
CA PHE A 720 17.37 -10.75 -17.28
C PHE A 720 18.16 -10.14 -18.44
N GLU A 721 19.41 -10.56 -18.66
CA GLU A 721 20.30 -9.93 -19.64
C GLU A 721 19.81 -10.07 -21.08
N ARG A 722 19.27 -11.25 -21.45
CA ARG A 722 18.72 -11.49 -22.79
C ARG A 722 17.28 -11.02 -22.96
N PHE A 723 16.55 -10.82 -21.86
CA PHE A 723 15.17 -10.37 -21.89
C PHE A 723 15.11 -8.84 -21.89
N GLU A 724 14.74 -8.25 -23.03
CA GLU A 724 14.68 -6.79 -23.21
C GLU A 724 15.98 -6.05 -22.79
N GLY A 725 17.13 -6.75 -22.85
CA GLY A 725 18.42 -6.21 -22.41
C GLY A 725 18.47 -5.84 -20.92
N GLY A 726 17.64 -6.46 -20.07
CA GLY A 726 17.56 -6.20 -18.63
C GLY A 726 16.84 -4.90 -18.24
N ARG A 727 16.24 -4.18 -19.20
CA ARG A 727 15.60 -2.87 -18.93
C ARG A 727 14.26 -2.95 -18.21
N LEU A 728 13.59 -4.11 -18.28
CA LEU A 728 12.26 -4.31 -17.70
C LEU A 728 12.34 -4.96 -16.31
N GLY A 729 13.30 -5.87 -16.12
CA GLY A 729 13.39 -6.78 -14.98
C GLY A 729 13.63 -8.21 -15.46
N VAL A 730 13.52 -9.18 -14.55
CA VAL A 730 13.63 -10.61 -14.82
C VAL A 730 12.25 -11.15 -15.21
N ALA A 731 12.15 -11.75 -16.39
CA ALA A 731 10.95 -12.50 -16.82
C ALA A 731 10.78 -13.77 -15.97
N ASN A 732 9.55 -14.17 -15.69
CA ASN A 732 9.25 -15.35 -14.88
C ASN A 732 9.85 -16.65 -15.44
N GLY A 733 9.89 -16.81 -16.77
CA GLY A 733 10.71 -17.88 -17.34
C GLY A 733 10.85 -17.87 -18.86
N LEU A 734 12.07 -18.17 -19.29
CA LEU A 734 12.48 -18.20 -20.69
C LEU A 734 13.33 -19.43 -20.99
N ARG A 735 13.52 -19.75 -22.25
CA ARG A 735 14.55 -20.71 -22.68
C ARG A 735 15.93 -20.14 -22.42
N ARG A 736 16.95 -21.00 -22.40
CA ARG A 736 18.35 -20.56 -22.19
C ARG A 736 18.84 -19.51 -23.20
N ASP A 737 18.30 -19.48 -24.42
CA ASP A 737 18.64 -18.47 -25.42
C ASP A 737 17.92 -17.12 -25.23
N GLY A 738 17.05 -17.00 -24.22
CA GLY A 738 16.25 -15.82 -23.93
C GLY A 738 14.93 -15.75 -24.69
N THR A 739 14.58 -16.78 -25.48
CA THR A 739 13.30 -16.81 -26.20
C THR A 739 12.18 -17.43 -25.36
N PRO A 740 10.92 -17.00 -25.55
CA PRO A 740 9.79 -17.62 -24.86
C PRO A 740 9.56 -19.08 -25.28
N LEU A 741 8.97 -19.85 -24.37
CA LEU A 741 8.38 -21.16 -24.71
C LEU A 741 7.21 -20.99 -25.68
N ASP A 742 6.30 -20.07 -25.35
CA ASP A 742 5.19 -19.59 -26.17
C ASP A 742 5.24 -18.05 -26.23
N PRO A 743 5.42 -17.45 -27.42
CA PRO A 743 5.40 -15.99 -27.59
C PRO A 743 4.10 -15.31 -27.13
N ASN A 744 3.00 -16.06 -27.01
CA ASN A 744 1.72 -15.57 -26.50
C ASN A 744 1.48 -15.94 -25.03
N GLY A 745 2.43 -16.63 -24.38
CA GLY A 745 2.34 -17.02 -22.99
C GLY A 745 2.23 -15.79 -22.08
N THR A 746 1.31 -15.83 -21.13
CA THR A 746 1.01 -14.68 -20.27
C THR A 746 1.99 -14.59 -19.09
N HIS A 747 2.01 -15.60 -18.21
CA HIS A 747 2.82 -15.59 -16.98
C HIS A 747 4.33 -15.68 -17.23
N PRO A 748 4.86 -16.55 -18.12
CA PRO A 748 6.31 -16.68 -18.29
C PRO A 748 6.99 -15.40 -18.80
N LEU A 749 6.25 -14.57 -19.56
CA LEU A 749 6.75 -13.32 -20.15
C LEU A 749 6.53 -12.08 -19.28
N GLU A 750 5.83 -12.22 -18.16
CA GLU A 750 5.63 -11.15 -17.21
C GLU A 750 6.87 -10.94 -16.33
N VAL A 751 7.07 -9.69 -15.93
CA VAL A 751 7.98 -9.31 -14.85
C VAL A 751 7.12 -9.10 -13.61
N TRP A 752 7.13 -10.06 -12.70
CA TRP A 752 6.44 -9.91 -11.41
C TRP A 752 7.28 -9.05 -10.48
N THR A 753 6.77 -7.89 -10.08
CA THR A 753 7.52 -6.85 -9.37
C THR A 753 8.08 -7.38 -8.05
N GLY A 754 7.24 -8.03 -7.26
CA GLY A 754 7.64 -8.58 -5.97
C GLY A 754 8.58 -9.78 -6.04
N ILE A 755 8.42 -10.66 -7.04
CA ILE A 755 9.36 -11.77 -7.29
C ILE A 755 10.73 -11.23 -7.67
N ASN A 756 10.78 -10.18 -8.51
CA ASN A 756 12.03 -9.53 -8.88
C ASN A 756 12.78 -8.97 -7.66
N PHE A 757 12.05 -8.35 -6.73
CA PHE A 757 12.65 -7.86 -5.47
C PHE A 757 13.13 -9.00 -4.56
N GLY A 758 12.35 -10.08 -4.44
CA GLY A 758 12.77 -11.29 -3.71
C GLY A 758 14.02 -11.94 -4.32
N LEU A 759 14.05 -12.10 -5.64
CA LEU A 759 15.19 -12.63 -6.38
C LEU A 759 16.42 -11.73 -6.25
N ALA A 760 16.25 -10.41 -6.31
CA ALA A 760 17.34 -9.46 -6.06
C ALA A 760 17.90 -9.61 -4.64
N ALA A 761 17.04 -9.80 -3.63
CA ALA A 761 17.48 -10.10 -2.27
C ALA A 761 18.28 -11.42 -2.20
N TYR A 762 17.90 -12.43 -3.00
CA TYR A 762 18.66 -13.68 -3.08
C TYR A 762 20.05 -13.49 -3.72
N TYR A 763 20.16 -12.77 -4.84
CA TYR A 763 21.47 -12.41 -5.41
C TYR A 763 22.32 -11.65 -4.40
N ARG A 764 21.72 -10.71 -3.66
CA ARG A 764 22.44 -9.94 -2.63
C ARG A 764 22.95 -10.85 -1.51
N LEU A 765 22.16 -11.82 -1.07
CA LEU A 765 22.54 -12.82 -0.07
C LEU A 765 23.69 -13.72 -0.56
N MET A 766 23.72 -14.04 -1.85
CA MET A 766 24.78 -14.86 -2.49
C MET A 766 26.05 -14.07 -2.85
N GLY A 767 26.08 -12.77 -2.57
CA GLY A 767 27.23 -11.88 -2.78
C GLY A 767 27.25 -11.16 -4.13
N GLU A 768 26.19 -11.24 -4.93
CA GLU A 768 26.07 -10.59 -6.25
C GLU A 768 25.33 -9.24 -6.17
N THR A 769 25.89 -8.30 -5.40
CA THR A 769 25.27 -6.98 -5.15
C THR A 769 24.97 -6.20 -6.43
N ALA A 770 25.86 -6.25 -7.43
CA ALA A 770 25.66 -5.50 -8.68
C ALA A 770 24.41 -5.98 -9.44
N THR A 771 24.22 -7.30 -9.54
CA THR A 771 23.04 -7.91 -10.18
C THR A 771 21.76 -7.60 -9.39
N ALA A 772 21.81 -7.70 -8.06
CA ALA A 772 20.68 -7.35 -7.20
C ALA A 772 20.19 -5.90 -7.40
N LEU A 773 21.13 -4.95 -7.43
CA LEU A 773 20.81 -3.53 -7.64
C LEU A 773 20.35 -3.25 -9.07
N ALA A 774 20.88 -3.96 -10.08
CA ALA A 774 20.46 -3.80 -11.47
C ALA A 774 19.01 -4.28 -11.69
N ILE A 775 18.65 -5.47 -11.18
CA ILE A 775 17.29 -6.01 -11.26
C ILE A 775 16.30 -5.06 -10.58
N THR A 776 16.60 -4.66 -9.35
CA THR A 776 15.71 -3.77 -8.57
C THR A 776 15.58 -2.41 -9.22
N GLY A 777 16.69 -1.86 -9.73
CA GLY A 777 16.70 -0.58 -10.43
C GLY A 777 15.84 -0.58 -11.69
N ALA A 778 15.88 -1.66 -12.47
CA ALA A 778 15.05 -1.82 -13.67
C ALA A 778 13.56 -1.76 -13.32
N VAL A 779 13.10 -2.54 -12.33
CA VAL A 779 11.69 -2.54 -11.92
C VAL A 779 11.25 -1.19 -11.35
N VAL A 780 12.07 -0.59 -10.48
CA VAL A 780 11.78 0.75 -9.89
C VAL A 780 11.68 1.82 -10.98
N GLU A 781 12.55 1.79 -11.98
CA GLU A 781 12.49 2.73 -13.11
C GLU A 781 11.14 2.59 -13.84
N GLN A 782 10.75 1.37 -14.21
CA GLN A 782 9.48 1.13 -14.89
C GLN A 782 8.27 1.62 -14.09
N VAL A 783 8.22 1.36 -12.78
CA VAL A 783 7.11 1.79 -11.92
C VAL A 783 7.00 3.32 -11.87
N TYR A 784 8.10 4.00 -11.54
CA TYR A 784 8.07 5.42 -11.21
C TYR A 784 8.18 6.36 -12.43
N THR A 785 8.59 5.87 -13.59
CA THR A 785 8.48 6.60 -14.86
C THR A 785 7.25 6.22 -15.67
N GLY A 786 6.76 4.99 -15.50
CA GLY A 786 5.65 4.40 -16.26
C GLY A 786 4.24 4.79 -15.81
N GLY A 787 4.10 5.66 -14.80
CA GLY A 787 2.78 6.07 -14.30
C GLY A 787 2.14 5.07 -13.34
N LEU A 788 2.93 4.21 -12.71
CA LEU A 788 2.47 3.18 -11.78
C LEU A 788 2.76 3.53 -10.30
N GLN A 789 3.29 4.73 -10.03
CA GLN A 789 3.58 5.16 -8.66
C GLN A 789 2.32 5.17 -7.79
N PHE A 790 2.42 4.64 -6.57
CA PHE A 790 1.28 4.46 -5.64
C PHE A 790 0.14 3.61 -6.20
N ARG A 791 0.45 2.73 -7.15
CA ARG A 791 -0.42 1.67 -7.71
C ARG A 791 0.42 0.55 -8.32
N THR A 792 1.55 0.22 -7.68
CA THR A 792 2.52 -0.76 -8.18
C THR A 792 1.81 -2.08 -8.45
N PRO A 793 1.94 -2.66 -9.66
CA PRO A 793 1.19 -3.85 -10.04
C PRO A 793 1.91 -5.14 -9.68
N GLU A 794 1.20 -6.27 -9.76
CA GLU A 794 1.83 -7.60 -9.73
C GLU A 794 2.82 -7.71 -10.88
N ALA A 795 2.36 -7.44 -12.10
CA ALA A 795 3.13 -7.70 -13.30
C ALA A 795 3.18 -6.51 -14.26
N ILE A 796 4.32 -6.34 -14.93
CA ILE A 796 4.52 -5.48 -16.10
C ILE A 796 5.03 -6.29 -17.29
N THR A 797 4.80 -5.78 -18.51
CA THR A 797 5.24 -6.44 -19.76
C THR A 797 5.99 -5.48 -20.69
N ALA A 798 6.73 -6.05 -21.64
CA ALA A 798 7.53 -5.29 -22.62
C ALA A 798 6.69 -4.41 -23.58
N VAL A 799 5.38 -4.68 -23.69
CA VAL A 799 4.47 -3.90 -24.55
C VAL A 799 3.80 -2.73 -23.84
N GLY A 800 4.24 -2.39 -22.63
CA GLY A 800 3.73 -1.24 -21.87
C GLY A 800 2.39 -1.51 -21.20
N THR A 801 2.11 -2.76 -20.82
CA THR A 801 0.90 -3.13 -20.08
C THR A 801 1.21 -3.69 -18.70
N PHE A 802 0.25 -3.56 -17.77
CA PHE A 802 0.33 -4.12 -16.43
C PHE A 802 -0.87 -5.01 -16.09
N ARG A 803 -0.75 -5.82 -15.02
CA ARG A 803 -1.83 -6.63 -14.44
C ARG A 803 -1.89 -6.43 -12.94
N ALA A 804 -3.10 -6.26 -12.40
CA ALA A 804 -3.42 -6.13 -10.98
C ALA A 804 -2.63 -5.03 -10.26
N CYS A 805 -3.17 -3.81 -10.17
CA CYS A 805 -2.53 -2.68 -9.49
C CYS A 805 -2.83 -2.65 -7.98
N HIS A 806 -2.07 -1.88 -7.20
CA HIS A 806 -2.15 -1.86 -5.73
C HIS A 806 -1.83 -3.23 -5.11
N TYR A 807 -0.68 -3.79 -5.49
CA TYR A 807 -0.38 -5.20 -5.26
C TYR A 807 0.57 -5.43 -4.08
N LEU A 808 0.13 -6.29 -3.15
CA LEU A 808 0.81 -6.63 -1.89
C LEU A 808 2.28 -7.05 -2.07
N ARG A 809 2.58 -7.76 -3.17
CA ARG A 809 3.94 -8.28 -3.45
C ARG A 809 4.97 -7.16 -3.64
N ALA A 810 4.56 -5.94 -4.00
CA ALA A 810 5.47 -4.82 -4.25
C ALA A 810 6.33 -4.45 -3.02
N MET A 811 5.81 -4.66 -1.81
CA MET A 811 6.53 -4.43 -0.55
C MET A 811 7.75 -5.34 -0.35
N ALA A 812 7.94 -6.37 -1.19
CA ALA A 812 9.11 -7.24 -1.19
C ALA A 812 10.44 -6.50 -1.41
N ILE A 813 10.43 -5.25 -1.90
CA ILE A 813 11.63 -4.40 -1.97
C ILE A 813 12.36 -4.29 -0.62
N TRP A 814 11.64 -4.42 0.50
CA TRP A 814 12.22 -4.45 1.84
C TRP A 814 13.07 -5.70 2.16
N ALA A 815 12.93 -6.79 1.38
CA ALA A 815 13.84 -7.93 1.45
C ALA A 815 15.26 -7.56 0.97
N LEU A 816 15.36 -6.65 -0.02
CA LEU A 816 16.65 -6.12 -0.45
C LEU A 816 17.28 -5.27 0.66
N TRP A 817 16.52 -4.41 1.33
CA TRP A 817 17.03 -3.68 2.50
C TRP A 817 17.55 -4.64 3.57
N ALA A 818 16.75 -5.65 3.93
CA ALA A 818 17.11 -6.65 4.92
C ALA A 818 18.44 -7.36 4.58
N THR A 819 18.53 -7.93 3.39
CA THR A 819 19.74 -8.66 2.95
C THR A 819 20.94 -7.74 2.69
N HIS A 820 20.71 -6.50 2.25
CA HIS A 820 21.77 -5.55 1.96
C HIS A 820 22.41 -4.98 3.23
N THR A 821 21.62 -4.80 4.28
CA THR A 821 22.07 -4.22 5.55
C THR A 821 22.39 -5.25 6.63
N GLY A 822 22.06 -6.53 6.41
CA GLY A 822 22.16 -7.55 7.45
C GLY A 822 21.08 -7.38 8.52
N TRP A 823 19.85 -7.09 8.10
CA TRP A 823 18.68 -6.87 8.97
C TRP A 823 18.87 -5.72 9.95
N ALA A 824 19.47 -4.62 9.50
CA ALA A 824 19.65 -3.44 10.34
C ALA A 824 18.26 -2.91 10.77
N PRO A 825 17.99 -2.79 12.08
CA PRO A 825 16.69 -2.36 12.58
C PRO A 825 16.44 -0.89 12.26
N ILE A 826 15.17 -0.56 11.99
CA ILE A 826 14.72 0.82 11.80
C ILE A 826 14.32 1.41 13.16
N PRO A 827 14.69 2.67 13.48
CA PRO A 827 14.30 3.33 14.72
C PRO A 827 12.78 3.26 14.95
N GLY A 828 12.39 2.83 16.14
CA GLY A 828 10.97 2.65 16.53
C GLY A 828 10.45 1.23 16.35
N ALA A 829 10.95 0.45 15.38
CA ALA A 829 10.40 -0.87 15.04
C ALA A 829 10.49 -1.91 16.16
N ALA A 830 11.43 -1.76 17.10
CA ALA A 830 11.62 -2.67 18.24
C ALA A 830 10.69 -2.37 19.44
N ARG A 831 9.75 -1.42 19.32
CA ARG A 831 8.75 -1.14 20.36
C ARG A 831 7.79 -2.31 20.50
N GLU A 832 7.60 -2.77 21.74
CA GLU A 832 6.51 -3.70 22.07
C GLU A 832 5.16 -2.97 21.95
N ALA A 833 4.12 -3.71 21.54
CA ALA A 833 2.80 -3.16 21.21
C ALA A 833 1.90 -2.84 22.41
#